data_AF-A0A2S9YTA5-F1
#
_entry.id   AF-A0A2S9YTA5-F1
#
_cell.length_a   1.000
_cell.length_b   1.000
_cell.length_c   1.000
_cell.angle_alpha   90.00
_cell.angle_beta   90.00
_cell.angle_gamma   90.00
#
_symmetry.space_group_name_H-M   'P 1'
#
loop_
_entity.id
_entity.type
_entity.pdbx_description
1 polymer ?
#
loop_
_entity_poly.entity_id
_entity_poly.type
_entity_poly.pdbx_seq_one_letter_code
_entity_poly.pdbx_strand_id
1 'polypeptide(L)'
;MTFNAATDADDFSGVRIKEVRASPLVPGGRTHVSLFVSEDGGRPHPRMQFEMPPWDDPNPPAQLFNPAPAPADADSLRDAITAALADHAQLLAAKDPELDLAHPNSRKYARNSVRTQRIAGLFAEIRSFAAKAGLGAAGDYVITELEDLAYATRMQFDDVDTGTYHSYEKDAPFVHYLETILASLPPEGSEALAVLPSGEANAIMLQREQAQHHLDHLMRHKYAYAGIAETDIERTLGGLMIDRDTRKIVSETPETAQSLLPAYELLRVEPGSDHIHAAAWVYRSGAGIHLQDGTKIQVSEDQLRRVAVATHNISFARANGDPRLRKHMRLDWDNNGYVANGKIDWVSWAGHCDIKAIMEQLGVTLDDASTVTEYRSDTGATTVWTEPLLVEAIASVLELGSIYQRFDGSGVIKRGITRFGGARNDSRPDRIQLTGLGEGKHVRWPLTGRQDSFIVTGMTIDGEPVDLDTVFFAQLPDLDALELHDNPRFLKVIEGDYNLIDVSGATLEVELELDSIDPHTGYPVRKRDTTTIDLGPSPTEARYFMGTHVQDPAARELYRVYLDREHHQFVAELDRYEKQGQAWVAVPQPDKTVTFPLAKPLGCTLSREAKYDDPAMFQSLIEVALRTGQNICADTDMQAAVWNGVVLGLSSERTGVNRDSRVEAWKVEVDARFGRAGLAYLVARAEDGTPKSYCPAPQNGGLEAVDFLWQDFPDVGTKGKIGEDWVVNKTMVERGIVGTRVAPSSPGGLFIEDQHIKNLYEVLFCAMGGFPFTIVHGNKRWGYESEAAHQAAVAKLEALRGALKFEDGERDVSADGDGDDE
;
A
#
# COMPACT_ATOMS: atom_id res chain seq x y z
N MET A 1 -28.82 -1.86 -43.66
CA MET A 1 -28.05 -1.19 -42.60
C MET A 1 -27.26 -2.26 -41.88
N THR A 2 -25.96 -2.08 -41.70
CA THR A 2 -25.20 -2.93 -40.78
C THR A 2 -25.59 -2.55 -39.36
N PHE A 3 -25.61 -3.51 -38.43
CA PHE A 3 -25.96 -3.29 -37.01
C PHE A 3 -25.23 -2.11 -36.37
N ASN A 4 -24.00 -1.83 -36.82
CA ASN A 4 -23.15 -0.74 -36.32
C ASN A 4 -23.35 0.61 -37.04
N ALA A 5 -24.14 0.68 -38.11
CA ALA A 5 -24.42 1.93 -38.82
C ALA A 5 -25.42 2.85 -38.10
N ALA A 6 -26.04 2.40 -37.00
CA ALA A 6 -26.95 3.19 -36.16
C ALA A 6 -26.20 4.14 -35.20
N THR A 7 -25.11 4.79 -35.65
CA THR A 7 -24.10 5.41 -34.78
C THR A 7 -24.18 6.93 -34.63
N ASP A 8 -25.32 7.56 -34.96
CA ASP A 8 -25.49 9.00 -34.70
C ASP A 8 -26.07 9.24 -33.29
N ALA A 9 -25.55 10.26 -32.58
CA ALA A 9 -25.97 10.59 -31.22
C ALA A 9 -27.45 10.93 -31.10
N ASP A 10 -28.09 11.33 -32.21
CA ASP A 10 -29.51 11.63 -32.29
C ASP A 10 -30.40 10.39 -32.21
N ASP A 11 -29.84 9.17 -32.37
CA ASP A 11 -30.61 7.91 -32.35
C ASP A 11 -30.82 7.33 -30.94
N PHE A 12 -30.02 7.75 -29.96
CA PHE A 12 -30.07 7.32 -28.57
C PHE A 12 -30.33 8.54 -27.69
N SER A 13 -31.46 8.61 -26.99
CA SER A 13 -31.80 9.72 -26.08
C SER A 13 -30.91 9.82 -24.82
N GLY A 14 -29.84 9.01 -24.74
CA GLY A 14 -28.89 8.96 -23.63
C GLY A 14 -27.71 9.91 -23.83
N VAL A 15 -27.06 10.26 -22.72
CA VAL A 15 -25.87 11.11 -22.73
C VAL A 15 -24.65 10.30 -23.15
N ARG A 16 -23.87 10.84 -24.08
CA ARG A 16 -22.59 10.26 -24.45
C ARG A 16 -21.57 10.43 -23.33
N ILE A 17 -21.24 9.37 -22.58
CA ILE A 17 -20.36 9.47 -21.40
C ILE A 17 -19.00 10.11 -21.75
N LYS A 18 -18.44 9.80 -22.92
CA LYS A 18 -17.19 10.41 -23.41
C LYS A 18 -17.19 11.95 -23.41
N GLU A 19 -18.35 12.58 -23.57
CA GLU A 19 -18.50 14.04 -23.69
C GLU A 19 -18.63 14.73 -22.34
N VAL A 20 -19.06 14.00 -21.30
CA VAL A 20 -19.30 14.55 -19.95
C VAL A 20 -18.34 14.02 -18.89
N ARG A 21 -17.61 12.93 -19.16
CA ARG A 21 -16.73 12.24 -18.20
C ARG A 21 -15.55 13.05 -17.65
N ALA A 22 -15.32 14.26 -18.15
CA ALA A 22 -14.27 15.17 -17.67
C ALA A 22 -14.76 16.12 -16.56
N SER A 23 -16.05 16.12 -16.25
CA SER A 23 -16.60 16.91 -15.15
C SER A 23 -16.12 16.37 -13.80
N PRO A 24 -15.78 17.25 -12.84
CA PRO A 24 -15.46 16.83 -11.48
C PRO A 24 -16.69 16.25 -10.79
N LEU A 25 -16.45 15.29 -9.91
CA LEU A 25 -17.44 14.58 -9.09
C LEU A 25 -17.17 14.88 -7.61
N VAL A 26 -18.18 14.79 -6.75
CA VAL A 26 -18.03 15.08 -5.30
C VAL A 26 -18.60 13.94 -4.45
N PRO A 27 -18.04 12.71 -4.52
CA PRO A 27 -18.55 11.60 -3.71
C PRO A 27 -18.38 11.89 -2.21
N GLY A 28 -19.44 11.69 -1.42
CA GLY A 28 -19.41 11.87 0.03
C GLY A 28 -19.32 13.33 0.51
N GLY A 29 -19.19 14.30 -0.41
CA GLY A 29 -19.35 15.74 -0.18
C GLY A 29 -18.08 16.57 0.07
N ARG A 30 -16.98 15.98 0.56
CA ARG A 30 -15.74 16.74 0.90
C ARG A 30 -14.62 16.65 -0.13
N THR A 31 -14.62 15.60 -0.95
CA THR A 31 -13.54 15.35 -1.92
C THR A 31 -14.05 15.54 -3.33
N HIS A 32 -13.29 16.30 -4.12
CA HIS A 32 -13.47 16.43 -5.55
C HIS A 32 -12.65 15.35 -6.25
N VAL A 33 -13.31 14.59 -7.13
CA VAL A 33 -12.70 13.51 -7.92
C VAL A 33 -12.87 13.81 -9.39
N SER A 34 -11.76 13.86 -10.12
CA SER A 34 -11.78 13.81 -11.58
C SER A 34 -11.30 12.44 -12.03
N LEU A 35 -12.00 11.81 -12.97
CA LEU A 35 -11.61 10.51 -13.56
C LEU A 35 -10.99 10.66 -14.95
N PHE A 36 -11.25 11.78 -15.63
CA PHE A 36 -10.64 12.09 -16.92
C PHE A 36 -10.17 13.54 -16.93
N VAL A 37 -8.90 13.76 -17.23
CA VAL A 37 -8.30 15.09 -17.26
C VAL A 37 -7.77 15.40 -18.65
N SER A 38 -7.95 16.63 -19.08
CA SER A 38 -7.36 17.18 -20.31
C SER A 38 -6.04 17.86 -19.99
N GLU A 39 -4.99 17.52 -20.72
CA GLU A 39 -3.71 18.24 -20.68
C GLU A 39 -3.69 19.20 -21.88
N ASP A 40 -3.42 20.48 -21.64
CA ASP A 40 -3.39 21.58 -22.63
C ASP A 40 -4.66 21.73 -23.49
N GLY A 41 -5.84 21.43 -22.94
CA GLY A 41 -7.10 21.48 -23.69
C GLY A 41 -7.24 20.36 -24.73
N GLY A 42 -6.35 19.37 -24.71
CA GLY A 42 -6.42 18.17 -25.55
C GLY A 42 -7.54 17.20 -25.15
N ARG A 43 -7.55 16.01 -25.74
CA ARG A 43 -8.54 14.98 -25.43
C ARG A 43 -8.35 14.47 -23.98
N PRO A 44 -9.42 14.43 -23.15
CA PRO A 44 -9.33 13.85 -21.81
C PRO A 44 -8.92 12.38 -21.84
N HIS A 45 -7.98 12.01 -20.97
CA HIS A 45 -7.48 10.65 -20.77
C HIS A 45 -7.71 10.21 -19.32
N PRO A 46 -7.70 8.89 -19.04
CA PRO A 46 -7.96 8.38 -17.70
C PRO A 46 -6.92 8.88 -16.71
N ARG A 47 -7.40 9.59 -15.70
CA ARG A 47 -6.62 10.14 -14.60
C ARG A 47 -7.56 10.40 -13.42
N MET A 48 -7.48 9.54 -12.42
CA MET A 48 -8.14 9.66 -11.14
C MET A 48 -7.33 10.59 -10.25
N GLN A 49 -7.80 11.83 -10.12
CA GLN A 49 -7.19 12.88 -9.32
C GLN A 49 -8.13 13.28 -8.19
N PHE A 50 -7.59 13.39 -6.99
CA PHE A 50 -8.31 13.79 -5.78
C PHE A 50 -7.88 15.17 -5.32
N GLU A 51 -8.84 16.00 -4.94
CA GLU A 51 -8.64 17.28 -4.27
C GLU A 51 -9.64 17.41 -3.13
N MET A 52 -9.23 18.03 -2.02
CA MET A 52 -10.13 18.32 -0.89
C MET A 52 -10.06 19.81 -0.58
N PRO A 53 -10.81 20.64 -1.35
CA PRO A 53 -10.79 22.09 -1.18
C PRO A 53 -11.42 22.49 0.16
N PRO A 54 -11.01 23.63 0.76
CA PRO A 54 -11.66 24.16 1.96
C PRO A 54 -13.17 24.34 1.74
N TRP A 55 -13.96 24.12 2.79
CA TRP A 55 -15.39 24.39 2.74
C TRP A 55 -15.64 25.89 2.86
N ASP A 56 -16.50 26.44 2.00
CA ASP A 56 -16.80 27.87 1.99
C ASP A 56 -17.47 28.30 3.30
N ASP A 57 -16.87 29.24 4.04
CA ASP A 57 -17.48 29.81 5.24
C ASP A 57 -18.71 30.65 4.84
N PRO A 58 -19.94 30.27 5.22
CA PRO A 58 -21.15 31.01 4.86
C PRO A 58 -21.23 32.35 5.61
N ASN A 59 -20.52 32.49 6.73
CA ASN A 59 -20.55 33.67 7.60
C ASN A 59 -19.12 34.17 7.91
N PRO A 60 -18.34 34.58 6.90
CA PRO A 60 -16.95 34.98 7.12
C PRO A 60 -16.90 36.28 7.95
N PRO A 61 -16.10 36.33 9.03
CA PRO A 61 -15.98 37.54 9.84
C PRO A 61 -15.24 38.64 9.09
N ALA A 62 -15.70 39.88 9.24
CA ALA A 62 -15.11 41.03 8.55
C ALA A 62 -13.80 41.53 9.18
N GLN A 63 -13.66 41.40 10.50
CA GLN A 63 -12.48 41.77 11.27
C GLN A 63 -12.47 40.96 12.58
N LEU A 64 -11.32 40.42 12.96
CA LEU A 64 -11.13 39.61 14.17
C LEU A 64 -10.13 40.21 15.15
N PHE A 65 -9.30 41.17 14.72
CA PHE A 65 -8.30 41.81 15.55
C PHE A 65 -8.22 43.32 15.32
N ASN A 66 -8.63 44.09 16.33
CA ASN A 66 -8.50 45.55 16.34
C ASN A 66 -8.43 46.08 17.79
N PRO A 67 -7.32 45.84 18.50
CA PRO A 67 -7.25 46.15 19.92
C PRO A 67 -7.25 47.67 20.17
N ALA A 68 -8.02 48.08 21.19
CA ALA A 68 -8.05 49.45 21.70
C ALA A 68 -7.91 49.44 23.23
N PRO A 69 -6.80 49.95 23.80
CA PRO A 69 -5.68 50.61 23.13
C PRO A 69 -4.80 49.64 22.30
N ALA A 70 -4.03 50.19 21.37
CA ALA A 70 -3.08 49.45 20.56
C ALA A 70 -1.91 48.93 21.42
N PRO A 71 -1.58 47.62 21.36
CA PRO A 71 -0.39 47.07 22.01
C PRO A 71 0.90 47.78 21.62
N ALA A 72 1.77 48.01 22.60
CA ALA A 72 3.05 48.73 22.42
C ALA A 72 4.27 47.84 22.67
N ASP A 73 4.08 46.65 23.22
CA ASP A 73 5.12 45.68 23.57
C ASP A 73 4.55 44.24 23.48
N ALA A 74 5.42 43.25 23.70
CA ALA A 74 5.06 41.83 23.59
C ALA A 74 4.03 41.39 24.64
N ASP A 75 4.09 41.93 25.86
CA ASP A 75 3.16 41.57 26.93
C ASP A 75 1.75 42.14 26.67
N SER A 76 1.66 43.42 26.28
CA SER A 76 0.39 44.02 25.88
C SER A 76 -0.19 43.37 24.61
N LEU A 77 0.65 42.85 23.71
CA LEU A 77 0.21 42.07 22.56
C LEU A 77 -0.37 40.72 23.01
N ARG A 78 0.30 40.02 23.94
CA ARG A 78 -0.17 38.75 24.51
C ARG A 78 -1.55 38.91 25.14
N ASP A 79 -1.74 39.95 25.93
CA ASP A 79 -3.02 40.25 26.57
C ASP A 79 -4.11 40.53 25.52
N ALA A 80 -3.80 41.31 24.48
CA ALA A 80 -4.74 41.62 23.41
C ALA A 80 -5.14 40.38 22.59
N ILE A 81 -4.19 39.50 22.24
CA ILE A 81 -4.48 38.25 21.53
C ILE A 81 -5.31 37.32 22.41
N THR A 82 -4.95 37.19 23.69
CA THR A 82 -5.70 36.36 24.65
C THR A 82 -7.14 36.84 24.80
N ALA A 83 -7.36 38.16 24.90
CA ALA A 83 -8.69 38.76 24.93
C ALA A 83 -9.47 38.47 23.64
N ALA A 84 -8.86 38.67 22.47
CA ALA A 84 -9.51 38.39 21.18
C ALA A 84 -9.89 36.91 21.02
N LEU A 85 -9.02 35.97 21.44
CA LEU A 85 -9.33 34.54 21.45
C LEU A 85 -10.52 34.20 22.36
N ALA A 86 -10.61 34.85 23.53
CA ALA A 86 -11.72 34.66 24.46
C ALA A 86 -13.04 35.26 23.93
N ASP A 87 -12.99 36.50 23.43
CA ASP A 87 -14.15 37.23 22.88
C ASP A 87 -14.75 36.52 21.65
N HIS A 88 -13.89 35.91 20.83
CA HIS A 88 -14.27 35.18 19.63
C HIS A 88 -14.33 33.67 19.79
N ALA A 89 -14.25 33.12 21.02
CA ALA A 89 -14.11 31.68 21.25
C ALA A 89 -15.19 30.81 20.55
N GLN A 90 -16.47 31.25 20.57
CA GLN A 90 -17.55 30.52 19.90
C GLN A 90 -17.48 30.60 18.38
N LEU A 91 -17.12 31.78 17.85
CA LEU A 91 -16.98 32.05 16.42
C LEU A 91 -15.79 31.28 15.83
N LEU A 92 -14.63 31.32 16.50
CA LEU A 92 -13.44 30.57 16.11
C LEU A 92 -13.65 29.06 16.21
N ALA A 93 -14.49 28.59 17.13
CA ALA A 93 -14.88 27.18 17.22
C ALA A 93 -15.89 26.74 16.14
N ALA A 94 -16.31 27.64 15.24
CA ALA A 94 -17.29 27.38 14.17
C ALA A 94 -18.58 26.73 14.69
N LYS A 95 -19.17 27.31 15.75
CA LYS A 95 -20.44 26.83 16.33
C LYS A 95 -21.69 27.40 15.66
N ASP A 96 -21.52 28.41 14.82
CA ASP A 96 -22.54 29.17 14.11
C ASP A 96 -22.88 28.71 12.66
N PRO A 97 -22.04 27.99 11.89
CA PRO A 97 -22.41 27.58 10.53
C PRO A 97 -23.56 26.57 10.51
N GLU A 98 -24.43 26.70 9.50
CA GLU A 98 -25.50 25.74 9.20
C GLU A 98 -24.93 24.47 8.55
N LEU A 99 -24.45 23.53 9.37
CA LEU A 99 -23.80 22.29 8.89
C LEU A 99 -24.72 21.35 8.11
N ASP A 100 -26.04 21.56 8.11
CA ASP A 100 -26.98 20.79 7.29
C ASP A 100 -26.84 21.07 5.79
N LEU A 101 -26.16 22.17 5.41
CA LEU A 101 -25.78 22.44 4.01
C LEU A 101 -24.62 21.54 3.53
N ALA A 102 -23.85 20.96 4.45
CA ALA A 102 -22.82 19.99 4.12
C ALA A 102 -23.42 18.58 4.01
N HIS A 103 -22.82 17.76 3.16
CA HIS A 103 -23.16 16.35 3.05
C HIS A 103 -23.10 15.65 4.42
N PRO A 104 -24.04 14.76 4.79
CA PRO A 104 -24.08 14.12 6.11
C PRO A 104 -22.75 13.51 6.56
N ASN A 105 -22.00 12.92 5.62
CA ASN A 105 -20.71 12.25 5.88
C ASN A 105 -19.51 13.21 5.99
N SER A 106 -19.71 14.51 5.78
CA SER A 106 -18.65 15.53 5.70
C SER A 106 -18.89 16.73 6.62
N ARG A 107 -19.80 16.61 7.58
CA ARG A 107 -20.18 17.72 8.48
C ARG A 107 -19.06 18.12 9.43
N LYS A 108 -18.25 17.15 9.91
CA LYS A 108 -17.12 17.47 10.78
C LYS A 108 -16.01 18.14 9.96
N TYR A 109 -15.75 17.68 8.73
CA TYR A 109 -14.86 18.39 7.79
C TYR A 109 -15.28 19.84 7.57
N ALA A 110 -16.54 20.10 7.21
CA ALA A 110 -17.05 21.47 6.98
C ALA A 110 -16.81 22.37 8.20
N ARG A 111 -17.19 21.90 9.40
CA ARG A 111 -16.96 22.63 10.66
C ARG A 111 -15.46 22.88 10.91
N ASN A 112 -14.64 21.86 10.78
CA ASN A 112 -13.20 21.96 11.05
C ASN A 112 -12.54 22.93 10.05
N SER A 113 -12.93 22.87 8.77
CA SER A 113 -12.44 23.77 7.73
C SER A 113 -12.78 25.24 8.01
N VAL A 114 -14.00 25.55 8.45
CA VAL A 114 -14.36 26.93 8.86
C VAL A 114 -13.57 27.39 10.07
N ARG A 115 -13.48 26.53 11.10
CA ARG A 115 -12.71 26.83 12.32
C ARG A 115 -11.27 27.21 11.96
N THR A 116 -10.60 26.42 11.14
CA THR A 116 -9.19 26.63 10.81
C THR A 116 -8.98 27.88 9.96
N GLN A 117 -9.88 28.17 9.02
CA GLN A 117 -9.87 29.39 8.23
C GLN A 117 -10.02 30.64 9.11
N ARG A 118 -10.94 30.64 10.09
CA ARG A 118 -11.16 31.79 10.99
C ARG A 118 -9.98 32.04 11.92
N ILE A 119 -9.37 30.98 12.48
CA ILE A 119 -8.15 31.12 13.28
C ILE A 119 -7.00 31.67 12.42
N ALA A 120 -6.83 31.16 11.20
CA ALA A 120 -5.81 31.65 10.27
C ALA A 120 -6.04 33.14 9.92
N GLY A 121 -7.29 33.55 9.70
CA GLY A 121 -7.69 34.94 9.49
C GLY A 121 -7.32 35.85 10.65
N LEU A 122 -7.64 35.44 11.89
CA LEU A 122 -7.27 36.18 13.10
C LEU A 122 -5.74 36.39 13.19
N PHE A 123 -4.96 35.33 13.03
CA PHE A 123 -3.49 35.43 13.16
C PHE A 123 -2.84 36.16 11.98
N ALA A 124 -3.44 36.14 10.79
CA ALA A 124 -3.02 37.00 9.68
C ALA A 124 -3.21 38.50 10.02
N GLU A 125 -4.34 38.87 10.64
CA GLU A 125 -4.58 40.24 11.11
C GLU A 125 -3.60 40.65 12.22
N ILE A 126 -3.35 39.76 13.20
CA ILE A 126 -2.37 39.97 14.29
C ILE A 126 -0.96 40.20 13.74
N ARG A 127 -0.48 39.34 12.83
CA ARG A 127 0.85 39.48 12.21
C ARG A 127 0.96 40.80 11.45
N SER A 128 -0.07 41.17 10.69
CA SER A 128 -0.13 42.46 9.98
C SER A 128 -0.09 43.66 10.93
N PHE A 129 -0.76 43.56 12.08
CA PHE A 129 -0.72 44.57 13.13
C PHE A 129 0.67 44.68 13.77
N ALA A 130 1.24 43.57 14.23
CA ALA A 130 2.53 43.54 14.92
C ALA A 130 3.68 44.03 14.03
N ALA A 131 3.66 43.68 12.74
CA ALA A 131 4.62 44.18 11.75
C ALA A 131 4.55 45.71 11.59
N LYS A 132 3.34 46.29 11.61
CA LYS A 132 3.15 47.75 11.56
C LYS A 132 3.56 48.44 12.86
N ALA A 133 3.32 47.80 13.99
CA ALA A 133 3.68 48.31 15.33
C ALA A 133 5.19 48.17 15.63
N GLY A 134 5.92 47.34 14.88
CA GLY A 134 7.37 47.18 15.04
C GLY A 134 7.77 46.40 16.29
N LEU A 135 6.99 45.40 16.69
CA LEU A 135 7.18 44.65 17.94
C LEU A 135 8.36 43.65 17.92
N GLY A 136 8.90 43.35 16.73
CA GLY A 136 10.10 42.52 16.55
C GLY A 136 9.95 41.07 17.03
N ALA A 137 11.08 40.40 17.26
CA ALA A 137 11.14 38.98 17.59
C ALA A 137 10.35 38.60 18.86
N ALA A 138 10.30 39.47 19.87
CA ALA A 138 9.49 39.23 21.07
C ALA A 138 7.98 39.22 20.76
N GLY A 139 7.52 40.07 19.83
CA GLY A 139 6.16 40.02 19.31
C GLY A 139 5.91 38.75 18.50
N ASP A 140 6.86 38.37 17.62
CA ASP A 140 6.76 37.15 16.81
C ASP A 140 6.70 35.88 17.68
N TYR A 141 7.43 35.84 18.79
CA TYR A 141 7.37 34.75 19.78
C TYR A 141 5.97 34.61 20.35
N VAL A 142 5.37 35.72 20.82
CA VAL A 142 4.02 35.73 21.38
C VAL A 142 2.99 35.27 20.37
N ILE A 143 3.10 35.73 19.12
CA ILE A 143 2.21 35.34 18.03
C ILE A 143 2.30 33.84 17.79
N THR A 144 3.52 33.31 17.63
CA THR A 144 3.74 31.89 17.32
C THR A 144 3.24 30.99 18.44
N GLU A 145 3.56 31.33 19.69
CA GLU A 145 3.11 30.59 20.87
C GLU A 145 1.58 30.55 20.97
N LEU A 146 0.92 31.71 20.88
CA LEU A 146 -0.54 31.79 21.02
C LEU A 146 -1.27 31.19 19.81
N GLU A 147 -0.66 31.21 18.63
CA GLU A 147 -1.21 30.55 17.44
C GLU A 147 -1.21 29.04 17.60
N ASP A 148 -0.10 28.45 18.05
CA ASP A 148 -0.03 27.02 18.35
C ASP A 148 -1.07 26.63 19.41
N LEU A 149 -1.23 27.43 20.46
CA LEU A 149 -2.26 27.22 21.48
C LEU A 149 -3.69 27.37 20.97
N ALA A 150 -3.95 28.27 20.01
CA ALA A 150 -5.27 28.42 19.40
C ALA A 150 -5.66 27.19 18.56
N TYR A 151 -4.68 26.53 17.94
CA TYR A 151 -4.87 25.27 17.23
C TYR A 151 -4.85 24.04 18.15
N ALA A 152 -4.21 24.12 19.33
CA ALA A 152 -4.15 23.08 20.35
C ALA A 152 -5.53 22.85 21.00
N THR A 153 -6.30 21.93 20.42
CA THR A 153 -7.61 21.52 20.91
C THR A 153 -7.81 20.04 20.65
N ARG A 154 -8.91 19.50 21.17
CA ARG A 154 -9.49 18.27 20.65
C ARG A 154 -10.27 18.57 19.37
N MET A 155 -9.82 17.98 18.26
CA MET A 155 -10.53 17.95 16.98
C MET A 155 -11.12 16.55 16.76
N GLN A 156 -12.29 16.50 16.14
CA GLN A 156 -12.95 15.26 15.72
C GLN A 156 -13.15 15.32 14.22
N PHE A 157 -12.82 14.24 13.53
CA PHE A 157 -12.89 14.10 12.08
C PHE A 157 -14.05 13.20 11.66
N ASP A 158 -14.45 13.27 10.39
CA ASP A 158 -15.45 12.36 9.87
C ASP A 158 -14.94 10.91 9.98
N ASP A 159 -15.85 10.03 10.37
CA ASP A 159 -15.63 8.65 10.83
C ASP A 159 -16.44 7.63 10.04
N VAL A 160 -17.09 8.08 8.96
CA VAL A 160 -17.89 7.21 8.10
C VAL A 160 -16.99 6.11 7.55
N ASP A 161 -17.37 4.88 7.82
CA ASP A 161 -16.75 3.70 7.24
C ASP A 161 -17.12 3.67 5.76
N THR A 162 -16.13 3.74 4.88
CA THR A 162 -16.38 3.68 3.43
C THR A 162 -16.76 2.27 2.94
N GLY A 163 -17.04 1.33 3.86
CA GLY A 163 -17.25 -0.08 3.57
C GLY A 163 -15.97 -0.77 3.10
N THR A 164 -14.83 -0.09 3.23
CA THR A 164 -13.54 -0.54 2.69
C THR A 164 -12.79 -1.39 3.70
N TYR A 165 -12.99 -1.22 5.00
CA TYR A 165 -12.28 -2.00 6.00
C TYR A 165 -12.94 -3.36 6.25
N HIS A 166 -12.25 -4.37 5.76
CA HIS A 166 -12.43 -5.75 6.18
C HIS A 166 -11.12 -6.16 6.85
N SER A 167 -11.21 -6.83 8.00
CA SER A 167 -10.04 -7.14 8.83
C SER A 167 -9.16 -8.20 8.17
N TYR A 168 -7.92 -8.31 8.64
CA TYR A 168 -7.10 -9.52 8.53
C TYR A 168 -7.94 -10.80 8.68
N GLU A 169 -7.65 -11.78 7.85
CA GLU A 169 -8.38 -13.07 7.71
C GLU A 169 -9.84 -12.95 7.26
N LYS A 170 -10.35 -11.75 6.96
CA LYS A 170 -11.72 -11.51 6.45
C LYS A 170 -11.75 -10.79 5.11
N ASP A 171 -10.60 -10.40 4.58
CA ASP A 171 -10.50 -9.77 3.27
C ASP A 171 -10.90 -10.77 2.17
N ALA A 172 -11.95 -10.42 1.43
CA ALA A 172 -12.25 -11.03 0.15
C ALA A 172 -11.39 -10.34 -0.94
N PRO A 173 -10.89 -11.07 -1.94
CA PRO A 173 -10.04 -10.52 -2.99
C PRO A 173 -10.79 -9.45 -3.82
N PHE A 174 -10.15 -8.31 -4.13
CA PHE A 174 -10.65 -7.30 -5.08
C PHE A 174 -10.57 -7.76 -6.55
N VAL A 175 -10.99 -8.99 -6.81
CA VAL A 175 -10.94 -9.61 -8.14
C VAL A 175 -12.33 -9.75 -8.74
N HIS A 176 -13.40 -9.60 -7.96
CA HIS A 176 -14.77 -9.85 -8.42
C HIS A 176 -15.14 -8.87 -9.52
N TYR A 177 -14.72 -7.61 -9.42
CA TYR A 177 -14.97 -6.65 -10.50
C TYR A 177 -14.21 -7.02 -11.80
N LEU A 178 -13.00 -7.58 -11.71
CA LEU A 178 -12.24 -8.05 -12.88
C LEU A 178 -12.89 -9.28 -13.50
N GLU A 179 -13.31 -10.24 -12.66
CA GLU A 179 -14.08 -11.40 -13.09
C GLU A 179 -15.38 -10.97 -13.78
N THR A 180 -16.07 -9.96 -13.24
CA THR A 180 -17.28 -9.35 -13.82
C THR A 180 -16.99 -8.66 -15.16
N ILE A 181 -15.90 -7.87 -15.25
CA ILE A 181 -15.45 -7.27 -16.52
C ILE A 181 -15.17 -8.37 -17.55
N LEU A 182 -14.37 -9.37 -17.20
CA LEU A 182 -14.01 -10.47 -18.11
C LEU A 182 -15.23 -11.29 -18.53
N ALA A 183 -16.22 -11.48 -17.67
CA ALA A 183 -17.48 -12.14 -18.02
C ALA A 183 -18.35 -11.26 -18.96
N SER A 184 -18.33 -9.94 -18.78
CA SER A 184 -19.11 -9.00 -19.60
C SER A 184 -18.56 -8.82 -21.03
N LEU A 185 -17.24 -9.02 -21.23
CA LEU A 185 -16.60 -8.83 -22.53
C LEU A 185 -16.72 -10.08 -23.41
N PRO A 186 -17.02 -9.94 -24.72
CA PRO A 186 -16.98 -11.04 -25.67
C PRO A 186 -15.66 -11.84 -25.61
N PRO A 187 -15.70 -13.18 -25.65
CA PRO A 187 -14.48 -13.98 -25.75
C PRO A 187 -13.93 -13.98 -27.18
N GLU A 188 -12.64 -14.28 -27.32
CA GLU A 188 -11.97 -14.40 -28.62
C GLU A 188 -12.68 -15.41 -29.52
N GLY A 189 -12.81 -15.06 -30.81
CA GLY A 189 -13.45 -15.94 -31.80
C GLY A 189 -14.98 -16.07 -31.68
N SER A 190 -15.63 -15.35 -30.76
CA SER A 190 -17.10 -15.35 -30.66
C SER A 190 -17.77 -14.60 -31.82
N GLU A 191 -19.00 -15.01 -32.14
CA GLU A 191 -19.86 -14.32 -33.11
C GLU A 191 -20.08 -12.85 -32.74
N ALA A 192 -20.12 -12.53 -31.44
CA ALA A 192 -20.25 -11.17 -30.93
C ALA A 192 -19.09 -10.24 -31.35
N LEU A 193 -17.87 -10.77 -31.50
CA LEU A 193 -16.75 -10.00 -32.06
C LEU A 193 -16.82 -9.89 -33.58
N ALA A 194 -17.31 -10.95 -34.25
CA ALA A 194 -17.40 -10.99 -35.71
C ALA A 194 -18.36 -9.94 -36.29
N VAL A 195 -19.37 -9.54 -35.51
CA VAL A 195 -20.31 -8.48 -35.91
C VAL A 195 -19.78 -7.06 -35.73
N LEU A 196 -18.63 -6.87 -35.08
CA LEU A 196 -18.04 -5.54 -34.82
C LEU A 196 -17.02 -5.16 -35.89
N PRO A 197 -16.81 -3.84 -36.16
CA PRO A 197 -15.69 -3.39 -36.97
C PRO A 197 -14.36 -3.83 -36.35
N SER A 198 -13.37 -4.15 -37.18
CA SER A 198 -12.07 -4.71 -36.73
C SER A 198 -11.38 -3.85 -35.66
N GLY A 199 -11.45 -2.53 -35.76
CA GLY A 199 -10.89 -1.63 -34.76
C GLY A 199 -11.58 -1.72 -33.38
N GLU A 200 -12.90 -1.94 -33.36
CA GLU A 200 -13.66 -2.10 -32.11
C GLU A 200 -13.46 -3.48 -31.50
N ALA A 201 -13.47 -4.53 -32.32
CA ALA A 201 -13.15 -5.89 -31.91
C ALA A 201 -11.74 -5.97 -31.29
N ASN A 202 -10.74 -5.37 -31.95
CA ASN A 202 -9.36 -5.31 -31.42
C ASN A 202 -9.29 -4.55 -30.09
N ALA A 203 -10.04 -3.46 -29.93
CA ALA A 203 -10.07 -2.71 -28.68
C ALA A 203 -10.68 -3.51 -27.52
N ILE A 204 -11.72 -4.31 -27.78
CA ILE A 204 -12.32 -5.22 -26.79
C ILE A 204 -11.35 -6.34 -26.43
N MET A 205 -10.66 -6.92 -27.42
CA MET A 205 -9.65 -7.96 -27.18
C MET A 205 -8.51 -7.46 -26.29
N LEU A 206 -7.98 -6.27 -26.60
CA LEU A 206 -6.95 -5.62 -25.80
C LEU A 206 -7.46 -5.27 -24.39
N GLN A 207 -8.71 -4.83 -24.25
CA GLN A 207 -9.32 -4.61 -22.95
C GLN A 207 -9.37 -5.89 -22.11
N ARG A 208 -9.73 -7.02 -22.74
CA ARG A 208 -9.81 -8.33 -22.10
C ARG A 208 -8.43 -8.80 -21.64
N GLU A 209 -7.42 -8.66 -22.49
CA GLU A 209 -6.03 -8.98 -22.18
C GLU A 209 -5.51 -8.16 -20.99
N GLN A 210 -5.71 -6.84 -21.00
CA GLN A 210 -5.31 -5.94 -19.92
C GLN A 210 -6.00 -6.27 -18.59
N ALA A 211 -7.31 -6.57 -18.61
CA ALA A 211 -8.05 -6.99 -17.43
C ALA A 211 -7.55 -8.34 -16.90
N GLN A 212 -7.18 -9.27 -17.79
CA GLN A 212 -6.61 -10.57 -17.40
C GLN A 212 -5.22 -10.40 -16.76
N HIS A 213 -4.37 -9.54 -17.32
CA HIS A 213 -3.07 -9.21 -16.72
C HIS A 213 -3.22 -8.58 -15.34
N HIS A 214 -4.20 -7.69 -15.17
CA HIS A 214 -4.51 -7.13 -13.87
C HIS A 214 -4.91 -8.24 -12.88
N LEU A 215 -5.83 -9.12 -13.26
CA LEU A 215 -6.28 -10.25 -12.43
C LEU A 215 -5.12 -11.17 -12.04
N ASP A 216 -4.27 -11.54 -12.98
CA ASP A 216 -3.13 -12.42 -12.75
C ASP A 216 -2.11 -11.80 -11.79
N HIS A 217 -1.91 -10.49 -11.88
CA HIS A 217 -1.05 -9.77 -10.94
C HIS A 217 -1.63 -9.80 -9.52
N LEU A 218 -2.94 -9.56 -9.35
CA LEU A 218 -3.61 -9.63 -8.05
C LEU A 218 -3.58 -11.05 -7.48
N MET A 219 -3.87 -12.07 -8.29
CA MET A 219 -3.86 -13.47 -7.86
C MET A 219 -2.47 -13.95 -7.41
N ARG A 220 -1.40 -13.45 -8.02
CA ARG A 220 -0.02 -13.82 -7.66
C ARG A 220 0.52 -13.11 -6.42
N HIS A 221 0.03 -11.91 -6.08
CA HIS A 221 0.65 -11.07 -5.04
C HIS A 221 -0.30 -10.65 -3.92
N LYS A 222 -1.62 -10.85 -4.03
CA LYS A 222 -2.61 -10.25 -3.10
C LYS A 222 -3.58 -11.24 -2.45
N TYR A 223 -3.42 -12.55 -2.64
CA TYR A 223 -4.39 -13.53 -2.18
C TYR A 223 -3.86 -14.32 -0.98
N ALA A 224 -4.49 -14.20 0.20
CA ALA A 224 -4.39 -15.16 1.30
C ALA A 224 -5.59 -14.97 2.26
N TYR A 225 -6.57 -15.88 2.21
CA TYR A 225 -7.72 -15.87 3.11
C TYR A 225 -7.36 -16.41 4.51
N ALA A 226 -6.28 -17.18 4.59
CA ALA A 226 -5.57 -17.64 5.78
C ALA A 226 -4.09 -17.76 5.40
N GLY A 227 -3.15 -17.63 6.36
CA GLY A 227 -1.72 -17.63 6.03
C GLY A 227 -1.28 -18.82 5.15
N ILE A 228 -0.33 -18.53 4.28
CA ILE A 228 0.05 -19.40 3.17
C ILE A 228 1.01 -20.48 3.67
N ALA A 229 0.76 -21.73 3.27
CA ALA A 229 1.78 -22.77 3.39
C ALA A 229 2.34 -23.04 2.00
N GLU A 230 3.61 -22.69 1.78
CA GLU A 230 4.29 -22.93 0.51
C GLU A 230 4.39 -24.41 0.17
N THR A 231 4.28 -25.30 1.16
CA THR A 231 4.25 -26.75 0.98
C THR A 231 2.87 -27.30 0.57
N ASP A 232 1.81 -26.48 0.61
CA ASP A 232 0.44 -26.83 0.17
C ASP A 232 -0.27 -25.60 -0.42
N ILE A 233 0.39 -24.96 -1.39
CA ILE A 233 0.06 -23.60 -1.86
C ILE A 233 -1.35 -23.51 -2.44
N GLU A 234 -1.77 -24.45 -3.28
CA GLU A 234 -3.08 -24.35 -3.95
C GLU A 234 -4.24 -24.39 -2.96
N ARG A 235 -4.13 -25.23 -1.92
CA ARG A 235 -5.15 -25.37 -0.89
C ARG A 235 -5.20 -24.19 0.06
N THR A 236 -4.03 -23.71 0.49
CA THR A 236 -3.95 -22.56 1.39
C THR A 236 -4.32 -21.27 0.69
N LEU A 237 -3.96 -21.12 -0.58
CA LEU A 237 -4.35 -20.01 -1.43
C LEU A 237 -5.82 -20.08 -1.87
N GLY A 238 -6.40 -21.27 -2.01
CA GLY A 238 -7.73 -21.42 -2.63
C GLY A 238 -7.74 -21.15 -4.14
N GLY A 239 -6.60 -21.37 -4.80
CA GLY A 239 -6.40 -21.14 -6.22
C GLY A 239 -5.65 -22.28 -6.91
N LEU A 240 -5.92 -22.50 -8.20
CA LEU A 240 -5.21 -23.45 -9.04
C LEU A 240 -4.02 -22.78 -9.70
N MET A 241 -2.85 -23.40 -9.56
CA MET A 241 -1.62 -22.92 -10.16
C MET A 241 -1.66 -23.16 -11.68
N ILE A 242 -1.42 -22.09 -12.44
CA ILE A 242 -1.51 -22.07 -13.90
C ILE A 242 -0.32 -21.34 -14.52
N ASP A 243 -0.07 -21.66 -15.78
CA ASP A 243 0.82 -20.87 -16.64
C ASP A 243 0.09 -19.61 -17.13
N ARG A 244 0.74 -18.45 -17.00
CA ARG A 244 0.14 -17.13 -17.29
C ARG A 244 -0.31 -17.01 -18.74
N ASP A 245 0.50 -17.50 -19.68
CA ASP A 245 0.28 -17.32 -21.11
C ASP A 245 -0.76 -18.30 -21.65
N THR A 246 -0.60 -19.59 -21.37
CA THR A 246 -1.48 -20.63 -21.92
C THR A 246 -2.75 -20.86 -21.11
N ARG A 247 -2.80 -20.35 -19.87
CA ARG A 247 -3.89 -20.56 -18.90
C ARG A 247 -4.13 -22.03 -18.56
N LYS A 248 -3.11 -22.89 -18.75
CA LYS A 248 -3.20 -24.32 -18.46
C LYS A 248 -2.67 -24.61 -17.07
N ILE A 249 -3.28 -25.59 -16.40
CA ILE A 249 -2.89 -26.04 -15.06
C ILE A 249 -1.48 -26.62 -15.13
N VAL A 250 -0.57 -26.10 -14.30
CA VAL A 250 0.82 -26.54 -14.26
C VAL A 250 0.98 -27.74 -13.32
N SER A 251 2.00 -28.55 -13.54
CA SER A 251 2.37 -29.67 -12.66
C SER A 251 3.77 -29.47 -12.11
N GLU A 252 3.98 -29.78 -10.83
CA GLU A 252 5.33 -29.92 -10.30
C GLU A 252 6.00 -31.15 -10.95
N THR A 253 7.26 -31.01 -11.35
CA THR A 253 8.04 -32.10 -11.93
C THR A 253 8.32 -33.17 -10.87
N PRO A 254 8.18 -34.48 -11.20
CA PRO A 254 8.49 -35.56 -10.25
C PRO A 254 9.91 -35.50 -9.67
N GLU A 255 10.86 -35.00 -10.44
CA GLU A 255 12.28 -34.93 -10.09
C GLU A 255 12.57 -33.95 -8.95
N THR A 256 11.74 -32.91 -8.78
CA THR A 256 11.92 -31.91 -7.72
C THR A 256 11.13 -32.18 -6.47
N ALA A 257 10.31 -33.24 -6.41
CA ALA A 257 9.36 -33.51 -5.32
C ALA A 257 9.95 -33.55 -3.91
N GLN A 258 11.27 -33.80 -3.77
CA GLN A 258 12.00 -33.79 -2.48
C GLN A 258 13.02 -32.65 -2.35
N SER A 259 13.16 -31.82 -3.40
CA SER A 259 14.00 -30.61 -3.41
C SER A 259 13.32 -29.47 -2.66
N LEU A 260 14.08 -28.50 -2.16
CA LEU A 260 13.55 -27.23 -1.66
C LEU A 260 13.17 -26.26 -2.80
N LEU A 261 13.61 -26.55 -4.02
CA LEU A 261 13.38 -25.78 -5.24
C LEU A 261 12.46 -26.57 -6.18
N PRO A 262 11.13 -26.32 -6.18
CA PRO A 262 10.21 -26.97 -7.10
C PRO A 262 10.41 -26.46 -8.54
N ALA A 263 10.27 -27.35 -9.51
CA ALA A 263 10.21 -27.00 -10.94
C ALA A 263 8.87 -27.45 -11.55
N TYR A 264 8.47 -26.81 -12.64
CA TYR A 264 7.11 -26.95 -13.18
C TYR A 264 7.08 -27.22 -14.69
N GLU A 265 6.02 -27.90 -15.11
CA GLU A 265 5.77 -28.27 -16.49
C GLU A 265 4.28 -28.19 -16.86
N LEU A 266 4.00 -27.90 -18.12
CA LEU A 266 2.72 -28.18 -18.76
C LEU A 266 2.74 -29.57 -19.38
N LEU A 267 1.61 -30.27 -19.26
CA LEU A 267 1.46 -31.62 -19.77
C LEU A 267 0.34 -31.70 -20.80
N ARG A 268 0.63 -32.42 -21.88
CA ARG A 268 -0.34 -32.69 -22.94
C ARG A 268 -0.23 -34.14 -23.36
N VAL A 269 -1.36 -34.82 -23.54
CA VAL A 269 -1.35 -36.15 -24.16
C VAL A 269 -0.83 -36.01 -25.59
N GLU A 270 0.13 -36.85 -25.97
CA GLU A 270 0.82 -36.79 -27.25
C GLU A 270 -0.23 -36.73 -28.39
N PRO A 271 -0.24 -35.65 -29.21
CA PRO A 271 -1.27 -35.47 -30.24
C PRO A 271 -1.34 -36.62 -31.26
N GLY A 272 -0.23 -37.32 -31.50
CA GLY A 272 -0.17 -38.48 -32.37
C GLY A 272 -0.44 -39.84 -31.70
N SER A 273 -0.80 -39.87 -30.42
CA SER A 273 -1.10 -41.12 -29.71
C SER A 273 -2.48 -41.70 -30.08
N ASP A 274 -2.65 -42.99 -29.85
CA ASP A 274 -3.91 -43.72 -29.98
C ASP A 274 -4.85 -43.57 -28.77
N HIS A 275 -4.45 -42.73 -27.80
CA HIS A 275 -5.22 -42.48 -26.59
C HIS A 275 -6.48 -41.66 -26.90
N ILE A 276 -7.62 -42.00 -26.26
CA ILE A 276 -8.93 -41.35 -26.49
C ILE A 276 -8.92 -39.84 -26.22
N HIS A 277 -7.97 -39.36 -25.42
CA HIS A 277 -7.76 -37.94 -25.11
C HIS A 277 -6.48 -37.38 -25.76
N ALA A 278 -6.05 -37.91 -26.92
CA ALA A 278 -4.92 -37.36 -27.66
C ALA A 278 -5.04 -35.83 -27.83
N ALA A 279 -3.92 -35.12 -27.66
CA ALA A 279 -3.85 -33.66 -27.69
C ALA A 279 -4.56 -32.91 -26.55
N ALA A 280 -5.16 -33.59 -25.56
CA ALA A 280 -5.75 -32.93 -24.40
C ALA A 280 -4.68 -32.40 -23.43
N TRP A 281 -4.91 -31.23 -22.84
CA TRP A 281 -4.11 -30.70 -21.74
C TRP A 281 -4.48 -31.41 -20.45
N VAL A 282 -3.45 -31.80 -19.69
CA VAL A 282 -3.60 -32.59 -18.47
C VAL A 282 -2.70 -32.06 -17.37
N TYR A 283 -2.90 -32.52 -16.14
CA TYR A 283 -2.05 -32.18 -15.01
C TYR A 283 -1.89 -33.36 -14.05
N ARG A 284 -0.80 -33.35 -13.27
CA ARG A 284 -0.53 -34.31 -12.20
C ARG A 284 -1.23 -33.91 -10.90
N SER A 285 -1.81 -34.90 -10.25
CA SER A 285 -2.28 -34.85 -8.86
C SER A 285 -1.91 -36.17 -8.18
N GLY A 286 -1.86 -36.22 -6.84
CA GLY A 286 -1.52 -37.45 -6.10
C GLY A 286 -2.40 -38.67 -6.42
N ALA A 287 -3.53 -38.47 -7.10
CA ALA A 287 -4.41 -39.53 -7.58
C ALA A 287 -4.12 -40.00 -9.02
N GLY A 288 -3.24 -39.36 -9.79
CA GLY A 288 -2.92 -39.69 -11.18
C GLY A 288 -2.88 -38.48 -12.11
N ILE A 289 -3.14 -38.72 -13.41
CA ILE A 289 -3.23 -37.67 -14.43
C ILE A 289 -4.70 -37.27 -14.60
N HIS A 290 -4.95 -35.97 -14.67
CA HIS A 290 -6.29 -35.40 -14.76
C HIS A 290 -6.43 -34.46 -15.95
N LEU A 291 -7.61 -34.42 -16.56
CA LEU A 291 -8.05 -33.38 -17.49
C LEU A 291 -8.32 -32.08 -16.72
N GLN A 292 -8.41 -30.95 -17.42
CA GLN A 292 -8.60 -29.62 -16.81
C GLN A 292 -9.87 -29.48 -15.96
N ASP A 293 -10.91 -30.26 -16.25
CA ASP A 293 -12.16 -30.34 -15.50
C ASP A 293 -12.05 -31.18 -14.21
N GLY A 294 -10.88 -31.76 -13.94
CA GLY A 294 -10.62 -32.62 -12.79
C GLY A 294 -10.84 -34.12 -13.06
N THR A 295 -11.33 -34.49 -14.24
CA THR A 295 -11.58 -35.90 -14.60
C THR A 295 -10.27 -36.68 -14.65
N LYS A 296 -10.17 -37.76 -13.85
CA LYS A 296 -9.00 -38.64 -13.85
C LYS A 296 -8.97 -39.50 -15.11
N ILE A 297 -7.81 -39.59 -15.75
CA ILE A 297 -7.57 -40.44 -16.93
C ILE A 297 -6.39 -41.39 -16.70
N GLN A 298 -6.31 -42.44 -17.51
CA GLN A 298 -5.20 -43.41 -17.49
C GLN A 298 -4.32 -43.20 -18.72
N VAL A 299 -3.20 -42.50 -18.54
CA VAL A 299 -2.21 -42.23 -19.59
C VAL A 299 -0.82 -42.51 -19.03
N SER A 300 0.03 -43.17 -19.82
CA SER A 300 1.40 -43.49 -19.40
C SER A 300 2.34 -42.31 -19.66
N GLU A 301 3.46 -42.25 -18.93
CA GLU A 301 4.41 -41.13 -19.00
C GLU A 301 5.02 -40.93 -20.41
N ASP A 302 5.20 -42.01 -21.16
CA ASP A 302 5.72 -42.00 -22.53
C ASP A 302 4.73 -41.41 -23.55
N GLN A 303 3.45 -41.31 -23.18
CA GLN A 303 2.40 -40.68 -23.96
C GLN A 303 2.19 -39.20 -23.56
N LEU A 304 3.03 -38.64 -22.69
CA LEU A 304 2.94 -37.24 -22.26
C LEU A 304 4.02 -36.39 -22.90
N ARG A 305 3.60 -35.32 -23.57
CA ARG A 305 4.48 -34.22 -23.97
C ARG A 305 4.61 -33.24 -22.82
N ARG A 306 5.86 -32.90 -22.49
CA ARG A 306 6.23 -32.01 -21.39
C ARG A 306 6.79 -30.70 -21.93
N VAL A 307 6.35 -29.58 -21.37
CA VAL A 307 6.88 -28.24 -21.69
C VAL A 307 7.24 -27.57 -20.38
N ALA A 308 8.51 -27.24 -20.18
CA ALA A 308 8.97 -26.59 -18.97
C ALA A 308 8.32 -25.20 -18.80
N VAL A 309 7.97 -24.85 -17.57
CA VAL A 309 7.39 -23.56 -17.21
C VAL A 309 8.36 -22.85 -16.26
N ALA A 310 8.72 -21.62 -16.59
CA ALA A 310 9.52 -20.80 -15.71
C ALA A 310 8.69 -20.38 -14.48
N THR A 311 9.30 -20.39 -13.30
CA THR A 311 8.62 -20.06 -12.03
C THR A 311 7.96 -18.67 -12.05
N HIS A 312 8.58 -17.69 -12.70
CA HIS A 312 8.05 -16.33 -12.84
C HIS A 312 6.84 -16.22 -13.79
N ASN A 313 6.56 -17.25 -14.61
CA ASN A 313 5.38 -17.30 -15.48
C ASN A 313 4.16 -17.91 -14.77
N ILE A 314 4.29 -18.34 -13.52
CA ILE A 314 3.21 -18.98 -12.78
C ILE A 314 2.33 -17.94 -12.09
N SER A 315 1.02 -18.03 -12.30
CA SER A 315 0.00 -17.33 -11.53
C SER A 315 -1.11 -18.30 -11.11
N PHE A 316 -2.25 -17.80 -10.65
CA PHE A 316 -3.32 -18.60 -10.09
C PHE A 316 -4.67 -18.24 -10.69
N ALA A 317 -5.47 -19.27 -10.97
CA ALA A 317 -6.90 -19.12 -11.23
C ALA A 317 -7.68 -19.39 -9.93
N ARG A 318 -8.65 -18.53 -9.61
CA ARG A 318 -9.51 -18.70 -8.44
C ARG A 318 -10.29 -20.01 -8.53
N ALA A 319 -10.29 -20.80 -7.45
CA ALA A 319 -10.95 -22.11 -7.40
C ALA A 319 -12.09 -22.11 -6.37
N ASN A 320 -13.15 -21.34 -6.63
CA ASN A 320 -14.28 -21.19 -5.71
C ASN A 320 -15.01 -22.53 -5.48
N GLY A 321 -14.99 -23.00 -4.23
CA GLY A 321 -15.80 -24.16 -3.79
C GLY A 321 -15.36 -25.52 -4.34
N ASP A 322 -14.12 -25.66 -4.77
CA ASP A 322 -13.72 -26.72 -5.71
C ASP A 322 -12.91 -27.89 -5.10
N PRO A 323 -13.25 -29.18 -5.38
CA PRO A 323 -12.43 -30.33 -4.99
C PRO A 323 -11.11 -30.49 -5.76
N ARG A 324 -10.89 -29.76 -6.85
CA ARG A 324 -9.70 -29.88 -7.71
C ARG A 324 -8.40 -29.38 -7.06
N LEU A 325 -8.47 -28.64 -5.94
CA LEU A 325 -7.29 -28.15 -5.21
C LEU A 325 -6.39 -29.30 -4.72
N ARG A 326 -5.16 -29.33 -5.23
CA ARG A 326 -4.22 -30.44 -5.00
C ARG A 326 -3.55 -30.32 -3.63
N LYS A 327 -3.28 -31.47 -3.03
CA LYS A 327 -2.45 -31.57 -1.81
C LYS A 327 -0.98 -31.53 -2.19
N HIS A 328 -0.18 -30.90 -1.34
CA HIS A 328 1.28 -30.88 -1.42
C HIS A 328 1.81 -30.21 -2.68
N MET A 329 1.02 -29.36 -3.33
CA MET A 329 1.57 -28.52 -4.38
C MET A 329 2.46 -27.47 -3.72
N ARG A 330 3.68 -27.33 -4.22
CA ARG A 330 4.66 -26.45 -3.59
C ARG A 330 4.95 -25.25 -4.47
N LEU A 331 5.24 -24.10 -3.86
CA LEU A 331 5.73 -22.91 -4.54
C LEU A 331 6.42 -21.99 -3.56
N ASP A 332 7.63 -21.55 -3.94
CA ASP A 332 8.31 -20.40 -3.34
C ASP A 332 7.48 -19.14 -3.64
N TRP A 333 6.66 -18.75 -2.67
CA TRP A 333 5.67 -17.68 -2.80
C TRP A 333 6.32 -16.33 -2.53
N ASP A 334 7.19 -16.24 -1.52
CA ASP A 334 7.90 -15.02 -1.15
C ASP A 334 9.16 -14.76 -2.01
N ASN A 335 9.50 -15.69 -2.90
CA ASN A 335 10.65 -15.65 -3.80
C ASN A 335 11.98 -15.55 -3.05
N ASN A 336 12.06 -16.17 -1.86
CA ASN A 336 13.28 -16.24 -1.04
C ASN A 336 14.31 -17.27 -1.58
N GLY A 337 13.95 -18.01 -2.63
CA GLY A 337 14.79 -19.00 -3.29
C GLY A 337 14.65 -20.41 -2.71
N TYR A 338 13.64 -20.71 -1.88
CA TYR A 338 13.33 -22.05 -1.41
C TYR A 338 11.92 -22.16 -0.79
N VAL A 339 11.38 -23.38 -0.74
CA VAL A 339 10.10 -23.64 -0.06
C VAL A 339 10.31 -23.72 1.46
N ALA A 340 9.58 -22.92 2.22
CA ALA A 340 9.52 -22.98 3.68
C ALA A 340 8.37 -23.88 4.17
N ASN A 341 8.55 -24.50 5.35
CA ASN A 341 7.51 -25.36 5.96
C ASN A 341 6.56 -24.59 6.91
N GLY A 342 6.91 -23.36 7.28
CA GLY A 342 6.10 -22.52 8.17
C GLY A 342 4.88 -21.94 7.45
N LYS A 343 3.82 -21.66 8.22
CA LYS A 343 2.73 -20.79 7.74
C LYS A 343 3.31 -19.38 7.61
N ILE A 344 3.17 -18.80 6.42
CA ILE A 344 3.44 -17.39 6.19
C ILE A 344 2.21 -16.65 6.70
N ASP A 345 2.31 -16.15 7.94
CA ASP A 345 1.21 -15.42 8.56
C ASP A 345 0.90 -14.10 7.84
N TRP A 346 1.91 -13.51 7.19
CA TRP A 346 1.78 -12.23 6.49
C TRP A 346 2.28 -12.31 5.05
N VAL A 347 1.35 -12.33 4.09
CA VAL A 347 1.65 -11.93 2.71
C VAL A 347 1.38 -10.45 2.63
N SER A 348 2.44 -9.67 2.88
CA SER A 348 2.45 -8.23 2.69
C SER A 348 1.87 -7.86 1.32
N TRP A 349 0.63 -7.40 1.28
CA TRP A 349 0.34 -6.32 0.35
C TRP A 349 0.56 -5.01 1.11
N ALA A 350 1.82 -4.58 1.17
CA ALA A 350 2.14 -3.17 1.41
C ALA A 350 1.30 -2.35 0.41
N GLY A 351 0.26 -1.70 0.93
CA GLY A 351 -0.71 -0.98 0.11
C GLY A 351 -2.18 -1.33 0.33
N HIS A 352 -2.59 -2.51 0.81
CA HIS A 352 -4.04 -2.82 0.92
C HIS A 352 -4.75 -1.98 1.95
N CYS A 353 -4.27 -2.08 3.19
CA CYS A 353 -4.72 -1.27 4.31
C CYS A 353 -4.48 0.21 4.01
N ASP A 354 -3.36 0.55 3.34
CA ASP A 354 -3.07 1.92 2.90
C ASP A 354 -4.14 2.43 1.92
N ILE A 355 -4.50 1.69 0.87
CA ILE A 355 -5.53 2.11 -0.09
C ILE A 355 -6.88 2.29 0.59
N LYS A 356 -7.26 1.39 1.49
CA LYS A 356 -8.52 1.49 2.25
C LYS A 356 -8.51 2.73 3.16
N ALA A 357 -7.38 2.96 3.83
CA ALA A 357 -7.16 4.14 4.67
C ALA A 357 -7.18 5.43 3.83
N ILE A 358 -6.61 5.42 2.61
CA ILE A 358 -6.70 6.54 1.65
C ILE A 358 -8.15 6.84 1.33
N MET A 359 -8.94 5.83 0.97
CA MET A 359 -10.34 6.03 0.63
C MET A 359 -11.14 6.67 1.77
N GLU A 360 -10.91 6.22 3.01
CA GLU A 360 -11.52 6.84 4.19
C GLU A 360 -11.00 8.23 4.51
N GLN A 361 -9.69 8.44 4.44
CA GLN A 361 -9.05 9.74 4.62
C GLN A 361 -9.64 10.77 3.65
N LEU A 362 -9.86 10.38 2.41
CA LEU A 362 -10.52 11.21 1.39
C LEU A 362 -12.05 11.26 1.60
N GLY A 363 -12.66 10.28 2.25
CA GLY A 363 -14.12 10.18 2.43
C GLY A 363 -14.85 9.77 1.15
N VAL A 364 -14.24 8.88 0.36
CA VAL A 364 -14.84 8.31 -0.85
C VAL A 364 -15.73 7.13 -0.44
N THR A 365 -16.93 7.42 0.09
CA THR A 365 -17.84 6.38 0.63
C THR A 365 -18.72 5.70 -0.41
N LEU A 366 -18.89 6.30 -1.60
CA LEU A 366 -19.82 5.84 -2.64
C LEU A 366 -21.28 5.64 -2.17
N ASP A 367 -21.67 6.09 -0.98
CA ASP A 367 -23.06 5.98 -0.47
C ASP A 367 -24.08 6.67 -1.38
N ASP A 368 -23.65 7.75 -2.06
CA ASP A 368 -24.45 8.49 -3.02
C ASP A 368 -24.35 7.93 -4.45
N ALA A 369 -23.45 6.97 -4.67
CA ALA A 369 -23.24 6.38 -5.98
C ALA A 369 -24.36 5.41 -6.31
N SER A 370 -24.85 5.49 -7.54
CA SER A 370 -25.87 4.56 -8.02
C SER A 370 -25.25 3.22 -8.40
N THR A 371 -25.96 2.13 -8.12
CA THR A 371 -25.72 0.86 -8.83
C THR A 371 -25.88 1.11 -10.34
N VAL A 372 -24.95 0.60 -11.15
CA VAL A 372 -24.98 0.78 -12.61
C VAL A 372 -25.44 -0.49 -13.31
N THR A 373 -26.56 -0.42 -14.03
CA THR A 373 -27.04 -1.49 -14.90
C THR A 373 -26.54 -1.23 -16.32
N GLU A 374 -25.66 -2.09 -16.83
CA GLU A 374 -25.06 -1.99 -18.16
C GLU A 374 -25.61 -3.04 -19.12
N TYR A 375 -26.25 -2.60 -20.20
CA TYR A 375 -26.60 -3.45 -21.33
C TYR A 375 -25.55 -3.34 -22.44
N ARG A 376 -25.06 -4.48 -22.94
CA ARG A 376 -24.12 -4.52 -24.05
C ARG A 376 -24.80 -5.02 -25.32
N SER A 377 -24.78 -4.25 -26.40
CA SER A 377 -25.48 -4.63 -27.63
C SER A 377 -24.77 -5.74 -28.42
N ASP A 378 -23.44 -5.87 -28.26
CA ASP A 378 -22.62 -6.87 -28.95
C ASP A 378 -22.90 -8.30 -28.44
N THR A 379 -23.12 -8.46 -27.13
CA THR A 379 -23.47 -9.74 -26.52
C THR A 379 -24.98 -9.89 -26.30
N GLY A 380 -25.70 -8.80 -26.03
CA GLY A 380 -27.08 -8.78 -25.51
C GLY A 380 -27.17 -9.07 -24.02
N ALA A 381 -26.04 -9.14 -23.33
CA ALA A 381 -26.00 -9.39 -21.90
C ALA A 381 -26.19 -8.08 -21.12
N THR A 382 -26.78 -8.22 -19.93
CA THR A 382 -26.83 -7.16 -18.93
C THR A 382 -25.92 -7.51 -17.77
N THR A 383 -25.12 -6.56 -17.31
CA THR A 383 -24.24 -6.66 -16.15
C THR A 383 -24.63 -5.60 -15.14
N VAL A 384 -24.64 -5.95 -13.85
CA VAL A 384 -24.97 -5.01 -12.76
C VAL A 384 -23.72 -4.74 -11.95
N TRP A 385 -23.29 -3.49 -11.93
CA TRP A 385 -22.18 -3.00 -11.12
C TRP A 385 -22.72 -2.52 -9.78
N THR A 386 -22.66 -3.39 -8.79
CA THR A 386 -23.07 -3.09 -7.41
C THR A 386 -22.02 -2.21 -6.71
N GLU A 387 -22.43 -1.54 -5.64
CA GLU A 387 -21.53 -0.73 -4.81
C GLU A 387 -20.26 -1.51 -4.37
N PRO A 388 -20.33 -2.77 -3.88
CA PRO A 388 -19.12 -3.54 -3.59
C PRO A 388 -18.15 -3.64 -4.78
N LEU A 389 -18.66 -3.95 -6.00
CA LEU A 389 -17.82 -4.04 -7.20
C LEU A 389 -17.17 -2.70 -7.56
N LEU A 390 -17.88 -1.58 -7.32
CA LEU A 390 -17.37 -0.23 -7.56
C LEU A 390 -16.29 0.15 -6.54
N VAL A 391 -16.46 -0.23 -5.27
CA VAL A 391 -15.42 -0.08 -4.24
C VAL A 391 -14.18 -0.89 -4.61
N GLU A 392 -14.33 -2.16 -5.02
CA GLU A 392 -13.19 -2.98 -5.48
C GLU A 392 -12.48 -2.34 -6.68
N ALA A 393 -13.27 -1.80 -7.62
CA ALA A 393 -12.77 -1.13 -8.81
C ALA A 393 -11.87 0.07 -8.47
N ILE A 394 -12.31 0.95 -7.56
CA ILE A 394 -11.50 2.09 -7.08
C ILE A 394 -10.25 1.57 -6.36
N ALA A 395 -10.41 0.68 -5.39
CA ALA A 395 -9.29 0.19 -4.58
C ALA A 395 -8.21 -0.52 -5.41
N SER A 396 -8.60 -1.20 -6.48
CA SER A 396 -7.66 -1.95 -7.33
C SER A 396 -6.71 -1.07 -8.14
N VAL A 397 -7.11 0.16 -8.46
CA VAL A 397 -6.30 1.11 -9.25
C VAL A 397 -5.56 2.12 -8.38
N LEU A 398 -6.02 2.37 -7.15
CA LEU A 398 -5.37 3.30 -6.25
C LEU A 398 -3.94 2.84 -5.93
N GLU A 399 -3.05 3.82 -5.83
CA GLU A 399 -1.63 3.61 -5.54
C GLU A 399 -1.21 4.63 -4.50
N LEU A 400 -0.57 4.16 -3.41
CA LEU A 400 0.10 5.06 -2.48
C LEU A 400 1.31 5.66 -3.19
N GLY A 401 1.23 6.95 -3.51
CA GLY A 401 2.35 7.67 -4.11
C GLY A 401 2.74 7.20 -5.52
N SER A 402 1.82 7.37 -6.48
CA SER A 402 1.95 6.92 -7.88
C SER A 402 3.26 7.31 -8.56
N ILE A 403 3.96 6.30 -9.10
CA ILE A 403 5.26 6.45 -9.78
C ILE A 403 5.07 6.40 -11.29
N TYR A 404 5.63 7.39 -11.97
CA TYR A 404 5.58 7.55 -13.41
C TYR A 404 6.98 7.49 -13.99
N GLN A 405 7.17 6.75 -15.08
CA GLN A 405 8.41 6.74 -15.84
C GLN A 405 8.34 7.77 -16.97
N ARG A 406 9.47 8.45 -17.20
CA ARG A 406 9.62 9.36 -18.33
C ARG A 406 9.80 8.57 -19.62
N PHE A 407 9.21 9.07 -20.70
CA PHE A 407 9.24 8.41 -22.01
C PHE A 407 10.61 8.33 -22.66
N ASP A 408 11.53 9.22 -22.31
CA ASP A 408 12.91 9.21 -22.77
C ASP A 408 13.81 8.27 -21.93
N GLY A 409 13.24 7.59 -20.92
CA GLY A 409 13.98 6.71 -20.02
C GLY A 409 14.87 7.44 -19.01
N SER A 410 14.77 8.78 -18.90
CA SER A 410 15.63 9.58 -18.02
C SER A 410 15.35 9.43 -16.52
N GLY A 411 14.33 8.65 -16.15
CA GLY A 411 14.07 8.27 -14.77
C GLY A 411 12.58 8.15 -14.45
N VAL A 412 12.28 8.15 -13.15
CA VAL A 412 10.93 8.10 -12.60
C VAL A 412 10.63 9.35 -11.79
N ILE A 413 9.35 9.69 -11.70
CA ILE A 413 8.84 10.83 -10.93
C ILE A 413 7.57 10.39 -10.19
N LYS A 414 7.33 11.00 -9.03
CA LYS A 414 6.14 10.75 -8.22
C LYS A 414 5.09 11.82 -8.51
N ARG A 415 3.83 11.40 -8.67
CA ARG A 415 2.66 12.32 -8.77
C ARG A 415 1.75 12.16 -7.57
N GLY A 416 0.89 13.14 -7.37
CA GLY A 416 0.03 13.24 -6.20
C GLY A 416 0.79 13.82 -5.00
N ILE A 417 0.09 13.95 -3.89
CA ILE A 417 0.67 14.41 -2.63
C ILE A 417 0.73 13.20 -1.72
N THR A 418 1.93 12.75 -1.36
CA THR A 418 2.12 11.79 -0.25
C THR A 418 2.93 12.48 0.81
N ARG A 419 2.35 12.61 2.00
CA ARG A 419 3.04 13.08 3.20
C ARG A 419 3.16 11.93 4.16
N PHE A 420 4.31 11.85 4.81
CA PHE A 420 4.63 10.82 5.76
C PHE A 420 5.40 11.46 6.91
N GLY A 421 5.07 11.09 8.13
CA GLY A 421 5.70 11.55 9.35
C GLY A 421 5.84 10.38 10.32
N GLY A 422 6.98 10.28 10.98
CA GLY A 422 7.45 9.02 11.53
C GLY A 422 8.24 8.23 10.48
N ALA A 423 8.92 7.20 10.93
CA ALA A 423 9.66 6.26 10.15
C ALA A 423 8.75 5.13 9.67
N ARG A 424 9.13 4.46 8.58
CA ARG A 424 8.38 3.31 8.04
C ARG A 424 9.35 2.14 7.90
N ASN A 425 9.76 1.53 9.00
CA ASN A 425 10.70 0.40 8.94
C ASN A 425 10.57 -0.60 10.07
N ASP A 426 9.40 -0.66 10.65
CA ASP A 426 9.04 -1.52 11.76
C ASP A 426 9.43 -2.94 11.36
N SER A 427 10.36 -3.52 12.10
CA SER A 427 10.89 -4.89 11.96
C SER A 427 12.30 -5.05 11.41
N ARG A 428 13.25 -4.16 11.73
CA ARG A 428 14.68 -4.42 11.51
C ARG A 428 15.42 -4.70 12.84
N PRO A 429 16.46 -5.57 12.82
CA PRO A 429 17.17 -5.94 14.04
C PRO A 429 18.09 -4.81 14.51
N ASP A 430 18.43 -4.81 15.79
CA ASP A 430 19.57 -4.03 16.27
C ASP A 430 20.82 -4.47 15.51
N ARG A 431 21.64 -3.50 15.09
CA ARG A 431 22.87 -3.80 14.36
C ARG A 431 24.07 -3.25 15.09
N ILE A 432 25.03 -4.12 15.35
CA ILE A 432 26.36 -3.69 15.77
C ILE A 432 27.23 -3.48 14.54
N GLN A 433 28.11 -2.48 14.63
CA GLN A 433 29.17 -2.27 13.68
C GLN A 433 30.51 -2.21 14.40
N LEU A 434 31.34 -3.21 14.14
CA LEU A 434 32.65 -3.41 14.75
C LEU A 434 33.73 -2.81 13.86
N THR A 435 34.68 -2.11 14.48
CA THR A 435 35.77 -1.44 13.75
C THR A 435 36.85 -2.43 13.33
N GLY A 436 37.21 -2.41 12.06
CA GLY A 436 38.25 -3.24 11.43
C GLY A 436 39.62 -2.56 11.32
N LEU A 437 40.57 -3.27 10.70
CA LEU A 437 41.92 -2.76 10.46
C LEU A 437 41.99 -1.79 9.26
N GLY A 438 41.75 -0.51 9.53
CA GLY A 438 41.92 0.59 8.58
C GLY A 438 40.69 1.49 8.49
N GLU A 439 40.87 2.69 7.95
CA GLU A 439 39.79 3.67 7.78
C GLU A 439 38.66 3.10 6.89
N GLY A 440 37.41 3.24 7.36
CA GLY A 440 36.22 2.77 6.66
C GLY A 440 36.02 1.24 6.62
N LYS A 441 36.92 0.46 7.24
CA LYS A 441 36.74 -1.00 7.33
C LYS A 441 35.95 -1.35 8.59
N HIS A 442 34.75 -1.87 8.40
CA HIS A 442 33.88 -2.28 9.49
C HIS A 442 33.17 -3.59 9.16
N VAL A 443 32.80 -4.34 10.20
CA VAL A 443 31.89 -5.49 10.09
C VAL A 443 30.57 -5.10 10.71
N ARG A 444 29.48 -5.33 9.98
CA ARG A 444 28.11 -5.15 10.47
C ARG A 444 27.50 -6.52 10.76
N TRP A 445 26.80 -6.62 11.88
CA TRP A 445 26.06 -7.82 12.27
C TRP A 445 24.73 -7.44 12.93
N PRO A 446 23.63 -8.17 12.65
CA PRO A 446 23.48 -9.26 11.69
C PRO A 446 23.58 -8.80 10.23
N LEU A 447 23.78 -9.75 9.31
CA LEU A 447 23.75 -9.49 7.86
C LEU A 447 22.32 -9.46 7.30
N THR A 448 21.37 -10.06 8.02
CA THR A 448 19.97 -10.13 7.61
C THR A 448 19.24 -8.85 8.03
N GLY A 449 18.13 -8.57 7.34
CA GLY A 449 17.25 -7.44 7.65
C GLY A 449 16.08 -7.77 8.60
N ARG A 450 16.05 -8.96 9.23
CA ARG A 450 14.90 -9.45 10.01
C ARG A 450 14.96 -8.99 11.48
N GLN A 451 13.88 -8.41 12.00
CA GLN A 451 13.73 -7.83 13.36
C GLN A 451 14.29 -8.65 14.51
N ASP A 452 13.98 -9.93 14.51
CA ASP A 452 14.16 -10.86 15.62
C ASP A 452 15.54 -11.50 15.66
N SER A 453 16.34 -11.32 14.60
CA SER A 453 17.65 -11.97 14.50
C SER A 453 18.65 -11.51 15.57
N PHE A 454 18.56 -10.26 16.03
CA PHE A 454 19.46 -9.69 17.03
C PHE A 454 18.78 -8.49 17.74
N ILE A 455 18.51 -8.61 19.04
CA ILE A 455 17.83 -7.58 19.85
C ILE A 455 18.60 -7.37 21.15
N VAL A 456 19.06 -6.15 21.41
CA VAL A 456 19.69 -5.77 22.69
C VAL A 456 18.60 -5.51 23.73
N THR A 457 18.52 -6.35 24.76
CA THR A 457 17.50 -6.26 25.81
C THR A 457 17.99 -5.53 27.06
N GLY A 458 19.31 -5.36 27.20
CA GLY A 458 19.93 -4.63 28.29
C GLY A 458 21.30 -4.08 27.90
N MET A 459 21.71 -2.96 28.49
CA MET A 459 23.01 -2.34 28.23
C MET A 459 23.57 -1.68 29.49
N THR A 460 24.85 -1.91 29.76
CA THR A 460 25.61 -1.25 30.83
C THR A 460 26.76 -0.48 30.21
N ILE A 461 26.90 0.81 30.55
CA ILE A 461 27.96 1.70 30.07
C ILE A 461 28.66 2.30 31.28
N ASP A 462 29.99 2.27 31.28
CA ASP A 462 30.81 2.82 32.38
C ASP A 462 30.46 2.25 33.77
N GLY A 463 29.91 1.04 33.81
CA GLY A 463 29.48 0.32 35.02
C GLY A 463 28.05 0.60 35.47
N GLU A 464 27.33 1.49 34.78
CA GLU A 464 25.95 1.86 35.11
C GLU A 464 24.97 1.36 34.04
N PRO A 465 23.79 0.83 34.42
CA PRO A 465 22.75 0.49 33.47
C PRO A 465 22.21 1.77 32.82
N VAL A 466 21.95 1.71 31.51
CA VAL A 466 21.35 2.82 30.77
C VAL A 466 19.91 2.51 30.38
N ASP A 467 19.09 3.54 30.29
CA ASP A 467 17.71 3.42 29.81
C ASP A 467 17.69 3.29 28.28
N LEU A 468 17.29 2.12 27.81
CA LEU A 468 17.24 1.81 26.38
C LEU A 468 16.21 2.64 25.60
N ASP A 469 15.23 3.22 26.28
CA ASP A 469 14.20 4.05 25.64
C ASP A 469 14.72 5.45 25.28
N THR A 470 15.73 5.96 26.00
CA THR A 470 16.22 7.34 25.85
C THR A 470 17.68 7.44 25.41
N VAL A 471 18.52 6.41 25.64
CA VAL A 471 19.96 6.44 25.33
C VAL A 471 20.28 6.67 23.84
N PHE A 472 19.34 6.36 22.95
CA PHE A 472 19.47 6.55 21.51
C PHE A 472 19.06 7.95 21.01
N PHE A 473 18.49 8.81 21.85
CA PHE A 473 18.05 10.14 21.42
C PHE A 473 19.23 11.07 21.11
N ALA A 474 19.05 11.96 20.13
CA ALA A 474 20.05 12.99 19.82
C ALA A 474 20.25 13.97 20.98
N GLN A 475 19.18 14.28 21.71
CA GLN A 475 19.18 15.09 22.92
C GLN A 475 18.53 14.30 24.05
N LEU A 476 19.03 14.45 25.28
CA LEU A 476 18.48 13.87 26.48
C LEU A 476 17.52 14.87 27.13
N PRO A 477 16.26 14.49 27.40
CA PRO A 477 15.27 15.39 28.00
C PRO A 477 15.39 15.42 29.53
N ASP A 478 15.37 16.63 30.12
CA ASP A 478 15.07 16.83 31.55
C ASP A 478 13.61 17.29 31.67
N LEU A 479 12.76 16.36 32.12
CA LEU A 479 11.31 16.56 32.16
C LEU A 479 10.84 17.39 33.36
N ASP A 480 11.65 17.47 34.42
CA ASP A 480 11.33 18.25 35.62
C ASP A 480 11.73 19.72 35.44
N ALA A 481 12.92 19.96 34.88
CA ALA A 481 13.41 21.30 34.58
C ALA A 481 12.84 21.88 33.27
N LEU A 482 12.32 21.01 32.39
CA LEU A 482 11.98 21.32 31.00
C LEU A 482 13.21 21.92 30.30
N GLU A 483 14.26 21.10 30.18
CA GLU A 483 15.50 21.43 29.50
C GLU A 483 15.93 20.29 28.57
N LEU A 484 16.80 20.60 27.60
CA LEU A 484 17.36 19.64 26.65
C LEU A 484 18.89 19.69 26.71
N HIS A 485 19.52 18.52 26.80
CA HIS A 485 20.98 18.38 26.82
C HIS A 485 21.45 17.52 25.64
N ASP A 486 22.59 17.85 25.04
CA ASP A 486 23.13 17.05 23.94
C ASP A 486 23.57 15.65 24.44
N ASN A 487 23.22 14.60 23.70
CA ASN A 487 23.68 13.25 24.02
C ASN A 487 25.12 13.05 23.50
N PRO A 488 26.12 12.88 24.37
CA PRO A 488 27.52 12.76 23.94
C PRO A 488 27.84 11.44 23.21
N ARG A 489 26.95 10.43 23.29
CA ARG A 489 27.13 9.12 22.63
C ARG A 489 26.43 9.06 21.28
N PHE A 490 25.45 9.94 21.03
CA PHE A 490 24.74 9.99 19.76
C PHE A 490 25.67 10.44 18.64
N LEU A 491 25.69 9.68 17.55
CA LEU A 491 26.55 9.96 16.42
C LEU A 491 25.77 10.57 15.25
N LYS A 492 24.66 9.94 14.86
CA LYS A 492 23.79 10.35 13.75
C LYS A 492 22.59 9.41 13.61
N VAL A 493 21.61 9.86 12.84
CA VAL A 493 20.57 9.00 12.25
C VAL A 493 21.10 8.41 10.94
N ILE A 494 20.91 7.11 10.72
CA ILE A 494 21.19 6.41 9.45
C ILE A 494 19.91 5.75 8.94
N GLU A 495 19.84 5.44 7.65
CA GLU A 495 18.72 4.70 7.04
C GLU A 495 17.32 5.35 7.20
N GLY A 496 17.23 6.55 7.78
CA GLY A 496 16.02 7.34 7.98
C GLY A 496 15.66 7.50 9.46
N ASP A 497 15.89 6.46 10.25
CA ASP A 497 15.26 6.19 11.55
C ASP A 497 16.13 5.36 12.52
N TYR A 498 17.31 4.92 12.07
CA TYR A 498 18.27 4.21 12.91
C TYR A 498 19.16 5.20 13.64
N ASN A 499 18.94 5.31 14.94
CA ASN A 499 19.81 6.10 15.79
C ASN A 499 21.09 5.32 16.09
N LEU A 500 22.22 5.90 15.72
CA LEU A 500 23.54 5.32 15.93
C LEU A 500 24.19 5.94 17.16
N ILE A 501 24.58 5.11 18.11
CA ILE A 501 25.34 5.52 19.30
C ILE A 501 26.69 4.78 19.37
N ASP A 502 27.68 5.42 20.01
CA ASP A 502 28.92 4.75 20.40
C ASP A 502 28.71 3.91 21.67
N VAL A 503 28.92 2.59 21.55
CA VAL A 503 28.83 1.62 22.66
C VAL A 503 30.17 0.97 22.95
N SER A 504 31.27 1.59 22.52
CA SER A 504 32.61 1.09 22.79
C SER A 504 32.84 0.96 24.31
N GLY A 505 33.18 -0.25 24.74
CA GLY A 505 33.39 -0.57 26.16
C GLY A 505 32.15 -0.98 26.96
N ALA A 506 30.96 -1.01 26.36
CA ALA A 506 29.73 -1.42 27.01
C ALA A 506 29.62 -2.94 27.21
N THR A 507 28.69 -3.38 28.07
CA THR A 507 28.23 -4.77 28.11
C THR A 507 26.79 -4.82 27.62
N LEU A 508 26.50 -5.73 26.68
CA LEU A 508 25.19 -5.87 26.03
C LEU A 508 24.55 -7.21 26.43
N GLU A 509 23.29 -7.19 26.80
CA GLU A 509 22.44 -8.38 26.93
C GLU A 509 21.60 -8.48 25.65
N VAL A 510 21.58 -9.66 25.01
CA VAL A 510 21.07 -9.82 23.64
C VAL A 510 20.20 -11.07 23.50
N GLU A 511 19.04 -10.92 22.88
CA GLU A 511 18.23 -12.00 22.32
C GLU A 511 18.58 -12.24 20.85
N LEU A 512 18.75 -13.51 20.47
CA LEU A 512 19.12 -13.95 19.14
C LEU A 512 18.05 -14.86 18.55
N GLU A 513 17.64 -14.62 17.31
CA GLU A 513 16.91 -15.63 16.52
C GLU A 513 17.87 -16.31 15.53
N LEU A 514 18.04 -17.61 15.73
CA LEU A 514 19.00 -18.45 15.04
C LEU A 514 18.29 -19.26 13.95
N ASP A 515 18.74 -19.11 12.71
CA ASP A 515 18.47 -20.09 11.66
C ASP A 515 19.18 -21.42 11.99
N SER A 516 18.51 -22.52 11.70
CA SER A 516 18.97 -23.90 11.84
C SER A 516 18.32 -24.77 10.75
N ILE A 517 18.82 -25.98 10.54
CA ILE A 517 18.14 -26.98 9.71
C ILE A 517 17.43 -28.00 10.61
N ASP A 518 16.17 -28.30 10.32
CA ASP A 518 15.39 -29.33 11.01
C ASP A 518 16.03 -30.70 10.76
N PRO A 519 16.43 -31.43 11.83
CA PRO A 519 17.09 -32.71 11.66
C PRO A 519 16.23 -33.76 10.95
N HIS A 520 14.90 -33.72 11.05
CA HIS A 520 14.01 -34.71 10.45
C HIS A 520 13.62 -34.36 9.02
N THR A 521 13.31 -33.08 8.76
CA THR A 521 12.74 -32.66 7.48
C THR A 521 13.80 -32.09 6.53
N GLY A 522 14.90 -31.55 7.07
CA GLY A 522 15.93 -30.87 6.29
C GLY A 522 15.51 -29.50 5.77
N TYR A 523 14.40 -28.94 6.27
CA TYR A 523 13.96 -27.58 6.00
C TYR A 523 14.58 -26.61 7.02
N PRO A 524 14.81 -25.34 6.65
CA PRO A 524 15.19 -24.31 7.61
C PRO A 524 14.12 -24.14 8.71
N VAL A 525 14.57 -23.99 9.95
CA VAL A 525 13.77 -23.71 11.15
C VAL A 525 14.47 -22.65 11.98
N ARG A 526 13.70 -21.94 12.82
CA ARG A 526 14.23 -20.90 13.70
C ARG A 526 14.15 -21.29 15.17
N LYS A 527 15.08 -20.77 15.96
CA LYS A 527 15.14 -20.94 17.42
C LYS A 527 15.57 -19.64 18.08
N ARG A 528 15.07 -19.36 19.27
CA ARG A 528 15.51 -18.21 20.08
C ARG A 528 16.58 -18.63 21.07
N ASP A 529 17.53 -17.75 21.32
CA ASP A 529 18.61 -17.90 22.31
C ASP A 529 18.92 -16.53 22.96
N THR A 530 19.61 -16.53 24.09
CA THR A 530 20.02 -15.32 24.81
C THR A 530 21.50 -15.37 25.14
N THR A 531 22.21 -14.24 25.02
CA THR A 531 23.64 -14.15 25.34
C THR A 531 24.01 -12.78 25.91
N THR A 532 25.23 -12.67 26.45
CA THR A 532 25.80 -11.41 26.94
C THR A 532 27.11 -11.16 26.21
N ILE A 533 27.28 -9.97 25.61
CA ILE A 533 28.46 -9.58 24.85
C ILE A 533 29.19 -8.48 25.60
N ASP A 534 30.43 -8.74 26.02
CA ASP A 534 31.29 -7.74 26.64
C ASP A 534 32.15 -7.02 25.60
N LEU A 535 31.92 -5.71 25.45
CA LEU A 535 32.69 -4.85 24.56
C LEU A 535 33.89 -4.20 25.26
N GLY A 536 34.02 -4.36 26.58
CA GLY A 536 35.03 -3.80 27.46
C GLY A 536 36.48 -4.12 27.08
N PRO A 537 37.45 -3.37 27.64
CA PRO A 537 38.87 -3.62 27.42
C PRO A 537 39.36 -4.94 28.06
N SER A 538 38.58 -5.53 28.97
CA SER A 538 38.88 -6.78 29.69
C SER A 538 37.67 -7.71 29.63
N PRO A 539 37.47 -8.39 28.48
CA PRO A 539 36.26 -9.18 28.24
C PRO A 539 36.15 -10.36 29.20
N THR A 540 34.94 -10.68 29.63
CA THR A 540 34.63 -11.82 30.50
C THR A 540 34.91 -13.19 29.85
N GLU A 541 34.85 -13.29 28.53
CA GLU A 541 35.04 -14.50 27.74
C GLU A 541 35.98 -14.24 26.55
N ALA A 542 36.65 -15.30 26.08
CA ALA A 542 37.50 -15.22 24.90
C ALA A 542 36.70 -15.03 23.60
N ARG A 543 35.48 -15.59 23.54
CA ARG A 543 34.70 -15.68 22.31
C ARG A 543 33.20 -15.64 22.62
N TYR A 544 32.48 -14.73 21.96
CA TYR A 544 31.04 -14.55 22.11
C TYR A 544 30.31 -15.06 20.86
N PHE A 545 29.22 -15.79 21.06
CA PHE A 545 28.37 -16.23 19.96
C PHE A 545 27.46 -15.10 19.52
N MET A 546 27.43 -14.81 18.22
CA MET A 546 26.73 -13.66 17.64
C MET A 546 25.44 -14.06 16.92
N GLY A 547 25.35 -15.31 16.44
CA GLY A 547 24.17 -15.85 15.76
C GLY A 547 24.50 -16.75 14.56
N THR A 548 23.53 -16.93 13.66
CA THR A 548 23.68 -17.75 12.44
C THR A 548 23.22 -17.02 11.18
N HIS A 549 23.62 -17.52 9.99
CA HIS A 549 23.18 -17.01 8.70
C HIS A 549 23.12 -18.13 7.65
N VAL A 550 21.98 -18.32 6.97
CA VAL A 550 21.86 -19.29 5.87
C VAL A 550 22.65 -18.81 4.65
N GLN A 551 23.65 -19.59 4.23
CA GLN A 551 24.50 -19.27 3.07
C GLN A 551 23.91 -19.82 1.76
N ASP A 552 23.49 -21.09 1.77
CA ASP A 552 22.85 -21.72 0.62
C ASP A 552 21.76 -22.69 1.13
N PRO A 553 20.49 -22.32 1.03
CA PRO A 553 19.39 -23.15 1.51
C PRO A 553 19.28 -24.46 0.71
N ALA A 554 19.53 -24.44 -0.61
CA ALA A 554 19.42 -25.63 -1.46
C ALA A 554 20.49 -26.67 -1.10
N ALA A 555 21.72 -26.21 -0.85
CA ALA A 555 22.82 -27.03 -0.35
C ALA A 555 22.76 -27.30 1.17
N ARG A 556 21.87 -26.61 1.89
CA ARG A 556 21.71 -26.62 3.35
C ARG A 556 23.02 -26.23 4.07
N GLU A 557 23.63 -25.17 3.59
CA GLU A 557 24.84 -24.56 4.16
C GLU A 557 24.46 -23.35 5.03
N LEU A 558 25.04 -23.27 6.24
CA LEU A 558 24.75 -22.26 7.25
C LEU A 558 26.01 -21.81 7.97
N TYR A 559 26.19 -20.51 8.15
CA TYR A 559 27.25 -19.92 8.96
C TYR A 559 26.86 -19.82 10.43
N ARG A 560 27.79 -20.12 11.32
CA ARG A 560 27.78 -19.82 12.76
C ARG A 560 28.78 -18.72 13.05
N VAL A 561 28.33 -17.65 13.69
CA VAL A 561 29.07 -16.39 13.74
C VAL A 561 29.46 -16.01 15.16
N TYR A 562 30.69 -15.51 15.32
CA TYR A 562 31.31 -15.27 16.61
C TYR A 562 32.18 -14.02 16.63
N LEU A 563 32.20 -13.34 17.76
CA LEU A 563 33.17 -12.29 18.10
C LEU A 563 34.28 -12.90 18.95
N ASP A 564 35.46 -13.07 18.36
CA ASP A 564 36.66 -13.60 19.02
C ASP A 564 37.50 -12.45 19.55
N ARG A 565 37.44 -12.26 20.88
CA ARG A 565 38.11 -11.18 21.59
C ARG A 565 39.57 -11.48 21.88
N GLU A 566 39.94 -12.75 22.01
CA GLU A 566 41.32 -13.18 22.23
C GLU A 566 42.19 -12.90 21.00
N HIS A 567 41.69 -13.24 19.81
CA HIS A 567 42.41 -13.05 18.55
C HIS A 567 42.04 -11.75 17.82
N HIS A 568 41.15 -10.93 18.39
CA HIS A 568 40.68 -9.67 17.80
C HIS A 568 40.12 -9.85 16.38
N GLN A 569 39.15 -10.74 16.21
CA GLN A 569 38.57 -11.07 14.91
C GLN A 569 37.07 -11.38 15.01
N PHE A 570 36.38 -11.22 13.89
CA PHE A 570 35.01 -11.68 13.67
C PHE A 570 35.07 -12.94 12.80
N VAL A 571 34.44 -14.04 13.24
CA VAL A 571 34.59 -15.36 12.63
C VAL A 571 33.23 -15.93 12.24
N ALA A 572 33.10 -16.39 10.99
CA ALA A 572 31.93 -17.13 10.50
C ALA A 572 32.37 -18.53 10.04
N GLU A 573 32.01 -19.55 10.82
CA GLU A 573 32.30 -20.97 10.55
C GLU A 573 31.14 -21.57 9.76
N LEU A 574 31.41 -22.27 8.65
CA LEU A 574 30.37 -22.86 7.81
C LEU A 574 30.08 -24.30 8.21
N ASP A 575 28.81 -24.62 8.42
CA ASP A 575 28.30 -25.99 8.54
C ASP A 575 27.48 -26.34 7.29
N ARG A 576 27.72 -27.53 6.73
CA ARG A 576 26.86 -28.13 5.70
C ARG A 576 26.05 -29.26 6.32
N TYR A 577 24.73 -29.23 6.15
CA TYR A 577 23.87 -30.28 6.66
C TYR A 577 23.75 -31.41 5.64
N GLU A 578 24.21 -32.59 6.03
CA GLU A 578 24.17 -33.79 5.20
C GLU A 578 23.21 -34.82 5.78
N LYS A 579 22.51 -35.55 4.90
CA LYS A 579 21.58 -36.59 5.33
C LYS A 579 22.35 -37.83 5.77
N GLN A 580 22.31 -38.12 7.06
CA GLN A 580 22.90 -39.28 7.69
C GLN A 580 21.80 -40.14 8.32
N GLY A 581 21.46 -41.26 7.68
CA GLY A 581 20.32 -42.09 8.08
C GLY A 581 18.98 -41.38 7.85
N GLN A 582 18.19 -41.23 8.92
CA GLN A 582 16.90 -40.51 8.90
C GLN A 582 17.02 -39.05 9.35
N ALA A 583 18.25 -38.56 9.60
CA ALA A 583 18.47 -37.22 10.11
C ALA A 583 19.41 -36.39 9.23
N TRP A 584 19.24 -35.08 9.23
CA TRP A 584 20.16 -34.08 8.71
C TRP A 584 21.09 -33.64 9.84
N VAL A 585 22.39 -33.74 9.62
CA VAL A 585 23.42 -33.49 10.63
C VAL A 585 24.42 -32.46 10.10
N ALA A 586 24.80 -31.50 10.94
CA ALA A 586 25.79 -30.49 10.61
C ALA A 586 27.18 -31.12 10.46
N VAL A 587 27.83 -30.84 9.33
CA VAL A 587 29.21 -31.23 9.01
C VAL A 587 30.04 -29.96 8.82
N PRO A 588 30.95 -29.63 9.74
CA PRO A 588 31.79 -28.45 9.63
C PRO A 588 32.62 -28.42 8.35
N GLN A 589 32.73 -27.24 7.73
CA GLN A 589 33.52 -26.96 6.54
C GLN A 589 34.64 -25.96 6.89
N PRO A 590 35.69 -26.41 7.60
CA PRO A 590 36.69 -25.51 8.19
C PRO A 590 37.45 -24.68 7.16
N ASP A 591 37.65 -25.21 5.94
CA ASP A 591 38.27 -24.55 4.81
C ASP A 591 37.45 -23.40 4.21
N LYS A 592 36.15 -23.36 4.52
CA LYS A 592 35.22 -22.28 4.13
C LYS A 592 34.94 -21.27 5.25
N THR A 593 35.69 -21.33 6.35
CA THR A 593 35.60 -20.36 7.46
C THR A 593 36.03 -18.97 6.99
N VAL A 594 35.20 -17.96 7.26
CA VAL A 594 35.51 -16.56 6.96
C VAL A 594 35.96 -15.86 8.24
N THR A 595 37.08 -15.14 8.17
CA THR A 595 37.62 -14.35 9.29
C THR A 595 37.82 -12.91 8.87
N PHE A 596 37.50 -11.98 9.78
CA PHE A 596 37.70 -10.56 9.57
C PHE A 596 38.43 -9.94 10.77
N PRO A 597 39.61 -9.34 10.59
CA PRO A 597 40.38 -8.78 11.70
C PRO A 597 39.79 -7.45 12.20
N LEU A 598 39.77 -7.27 13.52
CA LEU A 598 39.22 -6.12 14.23
C LEU A 598 40.32 -5.22 14.81
N ALA A 599 39.98 -3.96 15.05
CA ALA A 599 40.86 -2.97 15.65
C ALA A 599 41.11 -3.20 17.15
N LYS A 600 42.23 -2.65 17.65
CA LYS A 600 42.57 -2.59 19.08
C LYS A 600 42.93 -1.15 19.47
N PRO A 601 42.21 -0.52 20.42
CA PRO A 601 41.02 -1.02 21.12
C PRO A 601 39.83 -1.24 20.15
N LEU A 602 38.87 -2.08 20.56
CA LEU A 602 37.69 -2.35 19.74
C LEU A 602 36.74 -1.14 19.80
N GLY A 603 36.54 -0.49 18.65
CA GLY A 603 35.44 0.47 18.48
C GLY A 603 34.16 -0.26 18.06
N CYS A 604 33.05 0.05 18.70
CA CYS A 604 31.74 -0.53 18.41
C CYS A 604 30.65 0.55 18.42
N THR A 605 29.84 0.59 17.37
CA THR A 605 28.62 1.39 17.36
C THR A 605 27.41 0.48 17.28
N LEU A 606 26.34 0.87 17.97
CA LEU A 606 25.06 0.17 17.96
C LEU A 606 24.05 1.07 17.26
N SER A 607 23.34 0.52 16.28
CA SER A 607 22.24 1.19 15.61
C SER A 607 20.93 0.48 15.94
N ARG A 608 19.95 1.25 16.38
CA ARG A 608 18.61 0.78 16.73
C ARG A 608 17.57 1.64 16.04
N GLU A 609 16.50 0.99 15.58
CA GLU A 609 15.26 1.66 15.23
C GLU A 609 14.62 2.28 16.47
N ALA A 610 14.48 3.60 16.48
CA ALA A 610 13.99 4.31 17.65
C ALA A 610 12.52 3.98 17.89
N LYS A 611 12.17 3.53 19.12
CA LYS A 611 10.76 3.35 19.51
C LYS A 611 9.97 4.66 19.47
N TYR A 612 10.66 5.77 19.75
CA TYR A 612 10.09 7.11 19.68
C TYR A 612 10.83 7.89 18.61
N ASP A 613 10.16 8.07 17.48
CA ASP A 613 10.66 8.89 16.39
C ASP A 613 10.79 10.37 16.79
N ASP A 614 11.61 11.09 16.03
CA ASP A 614 11.73 12.54 16.18
C ASP A 614 10.35 13.20 15.97
N PRO A 615 9.80 13.89 16.99
CA PRO A 615 8.50 14.54 16.91
C PRO A 615 8.40 15.54 15.74
N ALA A 616 9.52 16.08 15.27
CA ALA A 616 9.61 16.95 14.10
C ALA A 616 9.02 16.29 12.84
N MET A 617 9.18 14.97 12.70
CA MET A 617 8.72 14.22 11.52
C MET A 617 7.19 14.24 11.39
N PHE A 618 6.49 14.23 12.53
CA PHE A 618 5.02 14.21 12.58
C PHE A 618 4.39 15.60 12.41
N GLN A 619 5.14 16.68 12.69
CA GLN A 619 4.58 18.04 12.79
C GLN A 619 3.83 18.46 11.53
N SER A 620 4.36 18.17 10.34
CA SER A 620 3.71 18.55 9.09
C SER A 620 2.31 17.95 8.94
N LEU A 621 2.08 16.73 9.43
CA LEU A 621 0.78 16.05 9.36
C LEU A 621 -0.15 16.46 10.50
N ILE A 622 0.39 16.69 11.70
CA ILE A 622 -0.36 17.25 12.82
C ILE A 622 -0.86 18.66 12.44
N GLU A 623 -0.01 19.47 11.81
CA GLU A 623 -0.37 20.79 11.29
C GLU A 623 -1.42 20.71 10.20
N VAL A 624 -1.31 19.77 9.24
CA VAL A 624 -2.36 19.55 8.25
C VAL A 624 -3.68 19.24 8.94
N ALA A 625 -3.70 18.30 9.86
CA ALA A 625 -4.92 17.93 10.58
C ALA A 625 -5.52 19.10 11.37
N LEU A 626 -4.72 19.78 12.19
CA LEU A 626 -5.19 20.84 13.10
C LEU A 626 -5.41 22.20 12.45
N ARG A 627 -4.63 22.53 11.41
CA ARG A 627 -4.63 23.85 10.75
C ARG A 627 -5.36 23.86 9.40
N THR A 628 -5.72 22.72 8.82
CA THR A 628 -6.62 22.69 7.65
C THR A 628 -7.91 21.92 7.91
N GLY A 629 -7.95 21.06 8.95
CA GLY A 629 -9.12 20.24 9.28
C GLY A 629 -9.24 18.98 8.43
N GLN A 630 -8.23 18.68 7.62
CA GLN A 630 -8.18 17.50 6.75
C GLN A 630 -7.88 16.23 7.55
N ASN A 631 -8.53 15.12 7.20
CA ASN A 631 -8.18 13.82 7.77
C ASN A 631 -6.74 13.42 7.39
N ILE A 632 -6.10 12.71 8.30
CA ILE A 632 -4.84 11.99 8.12
C ILE A 632 -5.07 10.53 8.54
N CYS A 633 -4.10 9.67 8.23
CA CYS A 633 -4.05 8.30 8.69
C CYS A 633 -2.96 8.15 9.76
N ALA A 634 -3.14 7.15 10.61
CA ALA A 634 -2.17 6.76 11.60
C ALA A 634 -2.03 5.24 11.62
N ASP A 635 -0.81 4.79 11.87
CA ASP A 635 -0.58 3.52 12.54
C ASP A 635 -0.45 3.78 14.04
N THR A 636 -1.06 2.92 14.84
CA THR A 636 -1.19 3.12 16.29
C THR A 636 -0.51 2.02 17.11
N ASP A 637 0.40 1.24 16.51
CA ASP A 637 1.16 0.13 17.15
C ASP A 637 0.30 -0.74 18.08
N MET A 638 -0.94 -1.01 17.65
CA MET A 638 -1.79 -1.95 18.34
C MET A 638 -1.64 -3.28 17.62
N GLN A 639 -1.66 -4.39 18.37
CA GLN A 639 -1.74 -5.78 17.85
C GLN A 639 -2.99 -6.03 16.96
N ALA A 640 -3.69 -4.98 16.54
CA ALA A 640 -4.65 -4.97 15.47
C ALA A 640 -4.00 -5.54 14.21
N ALA A 641 -4.74 -6.43 13.59
CA ALA A 641 -4.31 -7.08 12.38
C ALA A 641 -4.45 -6.17 11.13
N VAL A 642 -4.88 -4.92 11.34
CA VAL A 642 -4.88 -3.82 10.36
C VAL A 642 -4.08 -2.67 10.97
N TRP A 643 -2.98 -2.32 10.30
CA TRP A 643 -1.97 -1.36 10.72
C TRP A 643 -2.41 0.10 10.51
N ASN A 644 -3.05 0.39 9.38
CA ASN A 644 -3.43 1.76 9.03
C ASN A 644 -4.92 2.07 9.28
N GLY A 645 -5.19 3.09 10.09
CA GLY A 645 -6.53 3.62 10.34
C GLY A 645 -6.62 5.12 10.04
N VAL A 646 -7.76 5.58 9.51
CA VAL A 646 -8.04 7.02 9.49
C VAL A 646 -8.10 7.55 10.93
N VAL A 647 -7.55 8.74 11.16
CA VAL A 647 -7.64 9.45 12.43
C VAL A 647 -9.05 10.02 12.59
N LEU A 648 -9.74 9.60 13.65
CA LEU A 648 -11.10 10.00 14.02
C LEU A 648 -11.08 11.17 15.00
N GLY A 649 -10.01 11.30 15.77
CA GLY A 649 -9.79 12.39 16.70
C GLY A 649 -8.32 12.66 16.94
N LEU A 650 -8.00 13.94 17.13
CA LEU A 650 -6.66 14.37 17.51
C LEU A 650 -6.79 15.41 18.61
N SER A 651 -6.06 15.23 19.71
CA SER A 651 -6.02 16.16 20.83
C SER A 651 -4.59 16.63 21.02
N SER A 652 -4.34 17.93 20.97
CA SER A 652 -3.02 18.52 21.25
C SER A 652 -3.13 19.46 22.43
N GLU A 653 -2.17 19.37 23.36
CA GLU A 653 -2.10 20.16 24.58
C GLU A 653 -0.64 20.50 24.94
N ARG A 654 -0.40 21.74 25.38
CA ARG A 654 0.86 22.12 26.04
C ARG A 654 0.74 21.85 27.54
N THR A 655 1.54 20.90 28.04
CA THR A 655 1.50 20.43 29.42
C THR A 655 2.46 21.18 30.34
N GLY A 656 3.47 21.87 29.78
CA GLY A 656 4.45 22.63 30.55
C GLY A 656 5.20 23.66 29.72
N VAL A 657 5.77 24.67 30.38
CA VAL A 657 6.63 25.68 29.75
C VAL A 657 7.66 26.20 30.74
N ASN A 658 8.92 26.22 30.33
CA ASN A 658 10.00 26.97 30.97
C ASN A 658 10.37 28.14 30.05
N ARG A 659 10.05 29.36 30.51
CA ARG A 659 10.27 30.59 29.72
C ARG A 659 11.75 30.99 29.64
N ASP A 660 12.56 30.60 30.62
CA ASP A 660 13.98 30.95 30.66
C ASP A 660 14.77 30.12 29.65
N SER A 661 14.50 28.82 29.59
CA SER A 661 15.07 27.91 28.59
C SER A 661 14.33 27.95 27.24
N ARG A 662 13.13 28.55 27.19
CA ARG A 662 12.18 28.53 26.05
C ARG A 662 11.85 27.12 25.59
N VAL A 663 11.72 26.19 26.54
CA VAL A 663 11.33 24.81 26.29
C VAL A 663 9.89 24.59 26.73
N GLU A 664 9.12 23.93 25.89
CA GLU A 664 7.73 23.60 26.14
C GLU A 664 7.53 22.09 26.11
N ALA A 665 6.71 21.56 27.01
CA ALA A 665 6.25 20.18 26.98
C ALA A 665 4.88 20.11 26.29
N TRP A 666 4.76 19.19 25.34
CA TRP A 666 3.58 18.98 24.53
C TRP A 666 3.15 17.51 24.54
N LYS A 667 1.85 17.31 24.46
CA LYS A 667 1.21 16.00 24.34
C LYS A 667 0.21 16.03 23.20
N VAL A 668 0.29 15.03 22.31
CA VAL A 668 -0.67 14.78 21.24
C VAL A 668 -1.23 13.38 21.39
N GLU A 669 -2.55 13.27 21.52
CA GLU A 669 -3.26 11.98 21.51
C GLU A 669 -3.95 11.78 20.16
N VAL A 670 -3.73 10.61 19.57
CA VAL A 670 -4.29 10.20 18.27
C VAL A 670 -5.30 9.09 18.52
N ASP A 671 -6.55 9.34 18.13
CA ASP A 671 -7.64 8.37 18.15
C ASP A 671 -7.92 7.93 16.71
N ALA A 672 -7.40 6.77 16.32
CA ALA A 672 -7.55 6.20 15.00
C ALA A 672 -8.57 5.05 15.00
N ARG A 673 -9.05 4.65 13.82
CA ARG A 673 -10.06 3.59 13.69
C ARG A 673 -9.69 2.29 14.42
N PHE A 674 -8.42 1.90 14.38
CA PHE A 674 -7.95 0.62 14.94
C PHE A 674 -7.19 0.76 16.24
N GLY A 675 -7.08 1.97 16.81
CA GLY A 675 -6.33 2.14 18.04
C GLY A 675 -6.08 3.56 18.47
N ARG A 676 -5.37 3.67 19.59
CA ARG A 676 -5.05 4.93 20.23
C ARG A 676 -3.58 4.97 20.55
N ALA A 677 -2.95 6.07 20.18
CA ALA A 677 -1.53 6.30 20.41
C ALA A 677 -1.28 7.73 20.88
N GLY A 678 -0.09 7.97 21.44
CA GLY A 678 0.31 9.24 22.00
C GLY A 678 1.73 9.64 21.62
N LEU A 679 1.90 10.92 21.31
CA LEU A 679 3.20 11.58 21.17
C LEU A 679 3.36 12.55 22.34
N ALA A 680 4.40 12.35 23.16
CA ALA A 680 4.81 13.30 24.18
C ALA A 680 6.23 13.78 23.86
N TYR A 681 6.44 15.10 23.86
CA TYR A 681 7.72 15.68 23.46
C TYR A 681 7.99 17.03 24.11
N LEU A 682 9.28 17.36 24.17
CA LEU A 682 9.77 18.71 24.43
C LEU A 682 10.09 19.41 23.11
N VAL A 683 9.77 20.69 23.01
CA VAL A 683 10.21 21.57 21.91
C VAL A 683 10.98 22.75 22.48
N ALA A 684 12.20 22.95 22.00
CA ALA A 684 12.98 24.15 22.30
C ALA A 684 12.71 25.23 21.23
N ARG A 685 12.45 26.46 21.67
CA ARG A 685 12.11 27.58 20.77
C ARG A 685 13.26 28.59 20.61
N ALA A 686 13.36 29.15 19.41
CA ALA A 686 14.20 30.30 19.12
C ALA A 686 13.62 31.60 19.72
N GLU A 687 14.34 32.71 19.57
CA GLU A 687 13.94 34.02 20.12
C GLU A 687 12.65 34.58 19.50
N ASP A 688 12.31 34.16 18.28
CA ASP A 688 11.09 34.52 17.54
C ASP A 688 9.95 33.50 17.71
N GLY A 689 10.14 32.47 18.55
CA GLY A 689 9.16 31.43 18.81
C GLY A 689 9.15 30.29 17.78
N THR A 690 10.02 30.30 16.77
CA THR A 690 10.14 29.16 15.86
C THR A 690 10.73 27.95 16.59
N PRO A 691 10.25 26.72 16.29
CA PRO A 691 10.85 25.50 16.81
C PRO A 691 12.31 25.34 16.36
N LYS A 692 13.22 25.13 17.32
CA LYS A 692 14.65 24.90 17.09
C LYS A 692 15.00 23.40 17.11
N SER A 693 14.45 22.67 18.06
CA SER A 693 14.60 21.22 18.17
C SER A 693 13.40 20.59 18.86
N TYR A 694 13.18 19.32 18.54
CA TYR A 694 12.19 18.46 19.17
C TYR A 694 12.92 17.29 19.83
N CYS A 695 12.40 16.83 20.96
CA CYS A 695 12.91 15.65 21.65
C CYS A 695 11.74 14.84 22.19
N PRO A 696 11.65 13.53 21.91
CA PRO A 696 10.67 12.70 22.56
C PRO A 696 10.80 12.78 24.09
N ALA A 697 9.66 12.74 24.77
CA ALA A 697 9.56 12.83 26.23
C ALA A 697 8.69 11.66 26.71
N PRO A 698 9.25 10.46 26.90
CA PRO A 698 8.50 9.26 27.27
C PRO A 698 7.84 9.41 28.64
N GLN A 699 6.66 10.03 28.68
CA GLN A 699 5.70 10.09 29.79
C GLN A 699 4.32 9.65 29.29
N ASN A 700 4.29 8.69 28.39
CA ASN A 700 3.04 8.15 27.84
C ASN A 700 2.33 7.32 28.91
N GLY A 701 1.57 8.00 29.77
CA GLY A 701 0.61 7.37 30.66
C GLY A 701 -0.38 6.52 29.85
N GLY A 702 -0.15 5.21 29.79
CA GLY A 702 -1.08 4.20 29.30
C GLY A 702 -1.39 4.19 27.79
N LEU A 703 -0.72 4.97 26.95
CA LEU A 703 -0.89 4.98 25.49
C LEU A 703 0.40 4.51 24.80
N GLU A 704 0.28 3.72 23.74
CA GLU A 704 1.42 3.34 22.90
C GLU A 704 1.95 4.54 22.10
N ALA A 705 3.19 4.45 21.60
CA ALA A 705 3.77 5.48 20.74
C ALA A 705 3.01 5.53 19.40
N VAL A 706 2.90 6.72 18.81
CA VAL A 706 2.48 6.81 17.41
C VAL A 706 3.66 6.36 16.57
N ASP A 707 3.44 5.31 15.77
CA ASP A 707 4.47 4.76 14.89
C ASP A 707 4.69 5.71 13.70
N PHE A 708 3.68 5.86 12.84
CA PHE A 708 3.70 6.88 11.80
C PHE A 708 2.32 7.48 11.54
N LEU A 709 2.35 8.74 11.08
CA LEU A 709 1.22 9.45 10.49
C LEU A 709 1.47 9.57 8.99
N TRP A 710 0.40 9.60 8.22
CA TRP A 710 0.53 9.87 6.79
C TRP A 710 -0.75 10.43 6.19
N GLN A 711 -0.59 10.98 4.99
CA GLN A 711 -1.70 11.49 4.21
C GLN A 711 -1.38 11.30 2.72
N ASP A 712 -2.34 10.81 1.94
CA ASP A 712 -2.19 10.71 0.49
C ASP A 712 -3.36 11.35 -0.27
N PHE A 713 -3.02 12.07 -1.34
CA PHE A 713 -3.93 12.48 -2.41
C PHE A 713 -3.40 11.85 -3.70
N PRO A 714 -3.89 10.66 -4.05
CA PRO A 714 -3.44 9.94 -5.24
C PRO A 714 -3.66 10.76 -6.52
N ASP A 715 -2.74 10.61 -7.46
CA ASP A 715 -2.88 11.09 -8.82
C ASP A 715 -2.57 9.93 -9.76
N VAL A 716 -3.61 9.12 -10.01
CA VAL A 716 -3.51 7.84 -10.69
C VAL A 716 -4.08 7.96 -12.10
N GLY A 717 -3.22 8.11 -13.09
CA GLY A 717 -3.58 8.14 -14.50
C GLY A 717 -2.69 7.22 -15.30
N THR A 718 -3.16 6.85 -16.48
CA THR A 718 -2.40 5.97 -17.38
C THR A 718 -1.18 6.71 -17.94
N LYS A 719 -1.32 8.03 -18.11
CA LYS A 719 -0.28 8.97 -18.50
C LYS A 719 -0.59 10.37 -18.00
N GLY A 720 0.39 11.27 -18.11
CA GLY A 720 0.20 12.70 -17.86
C GLY A 720 1.41 13.51 -18.29
N LYS A 721 1.40 14.82 -18.02
CA LYS A 721 2.55 15.71 -18.22
C LYS A 721 3.18 16.16 -16.91
N ILE A 722 4.51 16.25 -16.86
CA ILE A 722 5.24 16.96 -15.79
C ILE A 722 6.20 17.94 -16.46
N GLY A 723 5.94 19.25 -16.28
CA GLY A 723 6.53 20.25 -17.15
C GLY A 723 6.09 19.99 -18.60
N GLU A 724 7.05 19.92 -19.51
CA GLU A 724 6.80 19.61 -20.92
C GLU A 724 6.87 18.10 -21.24
N ASP A 725 7.34 17.28 -20.29
CA ASP A 725 7.61 15.86 -20.52
C ASP A 725 6.36 15.01 -20.30
N TRP A 726 6.08 14.14 -21.25
CA TRP A 726 5.07 13.11 -21.10
C TRP A 726 5.61 11.91 -20.32
N VAL A 727 4.78 11.42 -19.41
CA VAL A 727 5.10 10.28 -18.53
C VAL A 727 3.97 9.26 -18.51
N VAL A 728 4.30 8.00 -18.22
CA VAL A 728 3.35 6.88 -18.08
C VAL A 728 3.48 6.27 -16.71
N ASN A 729 2.36 5.81 -16.15
CA ASN A 729 2.38 5.11 -14.87
C ASN A 729 3.20 3.83 -15.00
N LYS A 730 4.29 3.76 -14.22
CA LYS A 730 5.26 2.66 -14.27
C LYS A 730 4.62 1.36 -13.79
N THR A 731 3.90 1.43 -12.68
CA THR A 731 3.22 0.29 -12.05
C THR A 731 2.22 -0.35 -13.01
N MET A 732 1.41 0.44 -13.70
CA MET A 732 0.43 -0.07 -14.68
C MET A 732 1.12 -0.76 -15.88
N VAL A 733 2.27 -0.24 -16.34
CA VAL A 733 3.05 -0.86 -17.43
C VAL A 733 3.66 -2.18 -16.96
N GLU A 734 4.33 -2.20 -15.81
CA GLU A 734 4.97 -3.40 -15.26
C GLU A 734 3.96 -4.53 -15.00
N ARG A 735 2.74 -4.17 -14.62
CA ARG A 735 1.63 -5.13 -14.42
C ARG A 735 0.96 -5.56 -15.73
N GLY A 736 1.28 -4.95 -16.88
CA GLY A 736 0.63 -5.21 -18.17
C GLY A 736 -0.81 -4.70 -18.26
N ILE A 737 -1.19 -3.79 -17.37
CA ILE A 737 -2.51 -3.14 -17.32
C ILE A 737 -2.62 -2.10 -18.45
N VAL A 738 -1.51 -1.48 -18.82
CA VAL A 738 -1.41 -0.59 -19.98
C VAL A 738 -0.24 -1.00 -20.89
N GLY A 739 -0.46 -0.84 -22.19
CA GLY A 739 0.57 -1.04 -23.22
C GLY A 739 1.14 0.29 -23.71
N THR A 740 2.36 0.26 -24.23
CA THR A 740 2.98 1.43 -24.87
C THR A 740 3.42 1.09 -26.29
N ARG A 741 3.04 1.91 -27.26
CA ARG A 741 3.43 1.75 -28.67
C ARG A 741 3.99 3.04 -29.24
N VAL A 742 5.11 2.96 -29.95
CA VAL A 742 5.69 4.12 -30.65
C VAL A 742 4.69 4.63 -31.68
N ALA A 743 4.35 5.92 -31.55
CA ALA A 743 3.41 6.61 -32.40
C ALA A 743 3.86 8.07 -32.54
N PRO A 744 4.65 8.40 -33.58
CA PRO A 744 5.20 9.75 -33.76
C PRO A 744 4.13 10.86 -33.88
N SER A 745 2.90 10.50 -34.25
CA SER A 745 1.75 11.40 -34.31
C SER A 745 1.07 11.64 -32.96
N SER A 746 1.42 10.89 -31.92
CA SER A 746 0.92 11.09 -30.56
C SER A 746 1.82 12.07 -29.79
N PRO A 747 1.25 12.93 -28.92
CA PRO A 747 2.05 13.73 -28.00
C PRO A 747 3.04 12.87 -27.22
N GLY A 748 4.32 13.26 -27.19
CA GLY A 748 5.40 12.49 -26.56
C GLY A 748 5.91 11.29 -27.37
N GLY A 749 5.46 11.08 -28.61
CA GLY A 749 5.94 10.02 -29.51
C GLY A 749 5.46 8.60 -29.15
N LEU A 750 4.60 8.46 -28.14
CA LEU A 750 4.06 7.19 -27.66
C LEU A 750 2.55 7.25 -27.56
N PHE A 751 1.90 6.19 -28.00
CA PHE A 751 0.49 5.91 -27.76
C PHE A 751 0.37 4.97 -26.57
N ILE A 752 -0.53 5.30 -25.65
CA ILE A 752 -0.85 4.46 -24.49
C ILE A 752 -2.14 3.70 -24.77
N GLU A 753 -2.03 2.39 -24.65
CA GLU A 753 -3.10 1.42 -24.76
C GLU A 753 -3.65 1.17 -23.36
N ASP A 754 -4.81 1.73 -23.05
CA ASP A 754 -5.42 1.79 -21.71
C ASP A 754 -6.93 1.52 -21.73
N GLN A 755 -7.39 0.67 -22.64
CA GLN A 755 -8.80 0.36 -22.88
C GLN A 755 -9.49 -0.14 -21.60
N HIS A 756 -8.82 -0.98 -20.80
CA HIS A 756 -9.33 -1.45 -19.52
C HIS A 756 -9.58 -0.31 -18.52
N ILE A 757 -8.59 0.56 -18.31
CA ILE A 757 -8.71 1.68 -17.37
C ILE A 757 -9.74 2.71 -17.85
N LYS A 758 -9.81 2.98 -19.17
CA LYS A 758 -10.87 3.82 -19.76
C LYS A 758 -12.26 3.28 -19.44
N ASN A 759 -12.50 1.98 -19.66
CA ASN A 759 -13.80 1.39 -19.38
C ASN A 759 -14.14 1.44 -17.90
N LEU A 760 -13.18 1.09 -17.03
CA LEU A 760 -13.33 1.14 -15.58
C LEU A 760 -13.76 2.53 -15.10
N TYR A 761 -13.04 3.57 -15.52
CA TYR A 761 -13.31 4.94 -15.11
C TYR A 761 -14.62 5.48 -15.68
N GLU A 762 -15.06 5.03 -16.86
CA GLU A 762 -16.40 5.37 -17.36
C GLU A 762 -17.52 4.72 -16.52
N VAL A 763 -17.35 3.48 -16.04
CA VAL A 763 -18.30 2.84 -15.12
C VAL A 763 -18.36 3.60 -13.79
N LEU A 764 -17.20 3.93 -13.22
CA LEU A 764 -17.11 4.73 -11.99
C LEU A 764 -17.74 6.12 -12.15
N PHE A 765 -17.50 6.77 -13.29
CA PHE A 765 -18.14 8.05 -13.62
C PHE A 765 -19.66 7.92 -13.69
N CYS A 766 -20.19 6.87 -14.31
CA CYS A 766 -21.64 6.64 -14.37
C CYS A 766 -22.24 6.49 -12.97
N ALA A 767 -21.57 5.73 -12.08
CA ALA A 767 -22.04 5.49 -10.72
C ALA A 767 -22.11 6.79 -9.90
N MET A 768 -21.03 7.60 -9.92
CA MET A 768 -20.93 8.84 -9.14
C MET A 768 -21.61 10.04 -9.81
N GLY A 769 -21.74 10.04 -11.14
CA GLY A 769 -22.29 11.13 -11.93
C GLY A 769 -23.81 11.06 -12.14
N GLY A 770 -24.50 10.10 -11.52
CA GLY A 770 -25.95 9.97 -11.60
C GLY A 770 -26.49 9.29 -12.87
N PHE A 771 -25.71 8.38 -13.49
CA PHE A 771 -26.14 7.58 -14.64
C PHE A 771 -26.33 6.10 -14.26
N PRO A 772 -27.39 5.74 -13.51
CA PRO A 772 -27.64 4.37 -13.04
C PRO A 772 -27.85 3.35 -14.16
N PHE A 773 -28.18 3.77 -15.38
CA PHE A 773 -28.43 2.86 -16.50
C PHE A 773 -27.53 3.22 -17.68
N THR A 774 -26.89 2.22 -18.28
CA THR A 774 -25.97 2.42 -19.40
C THR A 774 -26.16 1.42 -20.52
N ILE A 775 -25.79 1.84 -21.73
CA ILE A 775 -25.69 1.00 -22.93
C ILE A 775 -24.28 1.10 -23.50
N VAL A 776 -23.66 -0.03 -23.80
CA VAL A 776 -22.45 -0.10 -24.62
C VAL A 776 -22.82 -0.62 -26.00
N HIS A 777 -22.70 0.26 -27.00
CA HIS A 777 -22.96 -0.06 -28.41
C HIS A 777 -21.82 0.45 -29.28
N GLY A 778 -21.14 -0.45 -30.01
CA GLY A 778 -19.96 -0.10 -30.81
C GLY A 778 -18.74 0.31 -29.97
N ASN A 779 -18.51 -0.41 -28.86
CA ASN A 779 -17.47 -0.11 -27.85
C ASN A 779 -17.54 1.33 -27.29
N LYS A 780 -18.76 1.81 -27.09
CA LYS A 780 -19.07 3.22 -26.90
C LYS A 780 -20.21 3.30 -25.86
N ARG A 781 -19.95 3.94 -24.71
CA ARG A 781 -20.91 4.03 -23.59
C ARG A 781 -21.86 5.23 -23.67
N TRP A 782 -23.14 4.96 -23.42
CA TRP A 782 -24.24 5.93 -23.29
C TRP A 782 -24.88 5.78 -21.91
N GLY A 783 -25.10 6.89 -21.19
CA GLY A 783 -25.68 6.91 -19.85
C GLY A 783 -27.09 7.49 -19.83
N TYR A 784 -27.91 7.01 -18.90
CA TYR A 784 -29.30 7.40 -18.73
C TYR A 784 -29.59 7.59 -17.24
N GLU A 785 -30.26 8.69 -16.90
CA GLU A 785 -30.79 8.96 -15.56
C GLU A 785 -32.10 8.20 -15.29
N SER A 786 -32.84 7.85 -16.36
CA SER A 786 -34.16 7.21 -16.29
C SER A 786 -34.13 5.79 -16.84
N GLU A 787 -34.65 4.84 -16.05
CA GLU A 787 -34.84 3.45 -16.46
C GLU A 787 -35.73 3.31 -17.70
N ALA A 788 -36.82 4.08 -17.78
CA ALA A 788 -37.75 4.02 -18.90
C ALA A 788 -37.10 4.41 -20.23
N ALA A 789 -36.25 5.45 -20.21
CA ALA A 789 -35.50 5.86 -21.40
C ALA A 789 -34.46 4.81 -21.82
N HIS A 790 -33.80 4.20 -20.83
CA HIS A 790 -32.86 3.10 -21.06
C HIS A 790 -33.55 1.88 -21.69
N GLN A 791 -34.66 1.41 -21.11
CA GLN A 791 -35.42 0.27 -21.64
C GLN A 791 -35.93 0.51 -23.07
N ALA A 792 -36.39 1.72 -23.38
CA ALA A 792 -36.80 2.09 -24.73
C ALA A 792 -35.63 2.00 -25.74
N ALA A 793 -34.43 2.43 -25.35
CA ALA A 793 -33.23 2.34 -26.17
C ALA A 793 -32.75 0.89 -26.34
N VAL A 794 -32.82 0.07 -25.28
CA VAL A 794 -32.52 -1.38 -25.35
C VAL A 794 -33.48 -2.08 -26.32
N ALA A 795 -34.78 -1.83 -26.22
CA ALA A 795 -35.77 -2.44 -27.12
C ALA A 795 -35.52 -2.09 -28.60
N LYS A 796 -35.09 -0.85 -28.90
CA LYS A 796 -34.68 -0.43 -30.25
C LYS A 796 -33.48 -1.24 -30.75
N LEU A 797 -32.47 -1.48 -29.91
CA LEU A 797 -31.29 -2.27 -30.25
C LEU A 797 -31.61 -3.75 -30.45
N GLU A 798 -32.46 -4.33 -29.61
CA GLU A 798 -32.90 -5.72 -29.74
C GLU A 798 -33.68 -5.93 -31.03
N ALA A 799 -34.57 -5.01 -31.39
CA ALA A 799 -35.29 -5.04 -32.67
C ALA A 799 -34.34 -4.96 -33.87
N LEU A 800 -33.30 -4.09 -33.82
CA LEU A 800 -32.27 -4.01 -34.85
C LEU A 800 -31.44 -5.28 -34.94
N ARG A 801 -31.11 -5.90 -33.81
CA ARG A 801 -30.36 -7.16 -33.75
C ARG A 801 -31.17 -8.32 -34.33
N GLY A 802 -32.45 -8.43 -33.98
CA GLY A 802 -33.36 -9.46 -34.51
C GLY A 802 -33.63 -9.32 -36.02
N ALA A 803 -33.42 -8.13 -36.59
CA ALA A 803 -33.53 -7.90 -38.03
C ALA A 803 -32.28 -8.31 -38.83
N LEU A 804 -31.17 -8.65 -38.15
CA LEU A 804 -29.97 -9.19 -38.81
C LEU A 804 -30.23 -10.64 -39.22
N LYS A 805 -30.10 -10.93 -40.51
CA LYS A 805 -30.02 -12.30 -41.01
C LYS A 805 -28.56 -12.71 -41.02
N PHE A 806 -28.19 -13.61 -40.12
CA PHE A 806 -26.95 -14.36 -40.25
C PHE A 806 -27.17 -15.39 -41.37
N GLU A 807 -26.26 -15.50 -42.32
CA GLU A 807 -26.28 -16.61 -43.28
C GLU A 807 -25.98 -17.88 -42.49
N ASP A 808 -27.01 -18.62 -42.09
CA ASP A 808 -26.87 -19.86 -41.34
C ASP A 808 -26.12 -20.90 -42.17
N GLY A 809 -25.01 -21.41 -41.62
CA GLY A 809 -24.63 -22.79 -41.85
C GLY A 809 -25.64 -23.69 -41.13
N GLU A 810 -26.60 -24.21 -41.91
CA GLU A 810 -27.48 -25.37 -41.69
C GLU A 810 -27.76 -25.81 -40.24
N ARG A 811 -28.99 -25.55 -39.78
CA ARG A 811 -29.73 -26.49 -38.92
C ARG A 811 -30.66 -27.31 -39.81
N ASP A 812 -30.24 -28.52 -40.15
CA ASP A 812 -31.17 -29.53 -40.65
C ASP A 812 -31.91 -30.13 -39.44
N VAL A 813 -33.14 -29.67 -39.23
CA VAL A 813 -34.10 -30.27 -38.30
C VAL A 813 -35.26 -30.80 -39.12
N SER A 814 -35.06 -31.95 -39.74
CA SER A 814 -36.16 -32.86 -40.07
C SER A 814 -35.82 -34.27 -39.59
N ALA A 815 -35.95 -34.46 -38.28
CA ALA A 815 -36.27 -35.75 -37.71
C ALA A 815 -37.64 -35.62 -37.03
N ASP A 816 -38.69 -35.64 -37.85
CA ASP A 816 -40.01 -36.11 -37.42
C ASP A 816 -40.37 -37.25 -38.37
N GLY A 817 -40.34 -38.47 -37.81
CA GLY A 817 -40.86 -39.65 -38.46
C GLY A 817 -42.38 -39.63 -38.44
N ASP A 818 -42.97 -40.18 -39.50
CA ASP A 818 -44.21 -40.95 -39.42
C ASP A 818 -44.36 -41.79 -40.71
N GLY A 819 -44.62 -43.09 -40.52
CA GLY A 819 -45.20 -43.98 -41.54
C GLY A 819 -44.32 -45.13 -42.06
N ASP A 820 -44.32 -46.27 -41.36
CA ASP A 820 -45.08 -47.48 -41.75
C ASP A 820 -44.41 -48.83 -41.40
N ASP A 821 -45.26 -49.67 -40.77
CA ASP A 821 -45.40 -51.13 -40.79
C ASP A 821 -44.47 -52.11 -40.01
N GLU A 822 -45.19 -52.93 -39.20
CA GLU A 822 -44.92 -54.21 -38.51
C GLU A 822 -44.01 -54.30 -37.26
#